data_AF-A0A978VVL9-F1
#
_entry.id   AF-A0A978VVL9-F1
#
_cell.length_a   1.000
_cell.length_b   1.000
_cell.length_c   1.000
_cell.angle_alpha   90.00
_cell.angle_beta   90.00
_cell.angle_gamma   90.00
#
_symmetry.space_group_name_H-M   'P 1'
#
loop_
_entity.id
_entity.type
_entity.pdbx_description
1 polymer ?
#
loop_
_entity_poly.entity_id
_entity_poly.type
_entity_poly.pdbx_seq_one_letter_code
_entity_poly.pdbx_strand_id
1 'polypeptide(L)'
;MESLLKQYFGYSAFRPYQKEVIEKIINKRDCLVVMATGSGKSLCYQIPPLAVGTTGIVVSPLISLMQDQVMSLKQRGIKAEFLGSTQTDQSVYTKAQSGEFHILFMTPEKACMVSKSFWSNLLKVGICLFAVDEAHCISEWGHSFRVRNDIISSLKMKDPYVAIGSFDRQNLFYGVKSFNRGQSSVDELVQEISKFVASTSSTIVYCTTRNDVEQIYKSLQEAGIKAAIYHGQMGNKAREESHRLFITDELHVMVATIAFGMGIDKPNVRQVIHYGCPKSLESYYQESGRCGRDGMASVCWLYYTRSDFAKADFYIGELQTENQRKAVVESLMAAQHYCLLTTCRRKFLLNHFGENLSAAKCENCDNCIISRRERDMSREAFLLMACIQSCKGRWGLNMPVDILRGSRSKKVLDAHSDKLPLYGLGKGYSSNWWKALAYTLISSGYLMETVVDIYKTVSVSPKGVQYLSSATPDYQPPLVLPVTNEMVAEEGNISQSSEAGELKKLSTLESEGFSEAEEQLYHMLLEERMKLARGVGTAPYAICGDQTIKKIALTRPSTKARLANIDGVNQTMTSSGSPFVLNLMLTIKYLLMTHGNHVLQTIEHLSRQLNLSLDGEASIQTATTRKVYPVPSQHRKLTQAKFVAWQMWHEDGLSVQKIANNPARPSPIKEQTVTEYLLEAAQEGFAMDWTRFCAEVGLTLEMFSDIKGAILKVGSTEKLKPIKNELSEDINYTHIKTCLAMHNCGITPEVVLSGSKASGLPKSSLNACCKETPCEVKTTNQNLVPCLEENEETASLPFNEFQEAELPLIHDTDLLPKKRQKVSEPEKRGTMELNATEDSILDWLKNYEGVTLSDIVKHFSGSEEQFVSDLVNQLEGEFFIYKKNNVYKLM
;
A
#
# COMPACT_ATOMS: atom_id res chain seq x y z
N MET A 1 22.86 -3.02 -16.95
CA MET A 1 21.80 -2.61 -16.00
C MET A 1 22.28 -2.65 -14.55
N GLU A 2 22.65 -3.81 -13.99
CA GLU A 2 23.06 -3.91 -12.56
C GLU A 2 24.24 -2.99 -12.19
N SER A 3 25.22 -2.82 -13.09
CA SER A 3 26.28 -1.82 -12.91
C SER A 3 25.75 -0.38 -12.79
N LEU A 4 24.74 0.00 -13.58
CA LEU A 4 24.14 1.36 -13.53
C LEU A 4 23.33 1.55 -12.24
N LEU A 5 22.59 0.52 -11.82
CA LEU A 5 21.86 0.50 -10.55
C LEU A 5 22.82 0.75 -9.37
N LYS A 6 23.94 0.02 -9.34
CA LYS A 6 24.96 0.18 -8.30
C LYS A 6 25.70 1.52 -8.38
N GLN A 7 26.04 1.98 -9.60
CA GLN A 7 26.80 3.19 -9.85
C GLN A 7 26.04 4.48 -9.50
N TYR A 8 24.78 4.60 -9.96
CA TYR A 8 23.99 5.84 -9.83
C TYR A 8 23.01 5.84 -8.66
N PHE A 9 22.56 4.66 -8.21
CA PHE A 9 21.52 4.54 -7.18
C PHE A 9 22.00 3.80 -5.92
N GLY A 10 23.22 3.26 -5.92
CA GLY A 10 23.83 2.61 -4.75
C GLY A 10 23.23 1.26 -4.34
N TYR A 11 22.27 0.72 -5.11
CA TYR A 11 21.61 -0.55 -4.79
C TYR A 11 22.37 -1.75 -5.37
N SER A 12 22.48 -2.82 -4.58
CA SER A 12 23.16 -4.07 -4.94
C SER A 12 22.33 -5.02 -5.79
N ALA A 13 20.99 -4.92 -5.76
CA ALA A 13 20.07 -5.75 -6.54
C ALA A 13 18.77 -5.02 -6.87
N PHE A 14 18.09 -5.45 -7.95
CA PHE A 14 16.74 -5.02 -8.29
C PHE A 14 15.69 -5.66 -7.38
N ARG A 15 14.59 -4.94 -7.12
CA ARG A 15 13.38 -5.49 -6.50
C ARG A 15 12.55 -6.26 -7.55
N PRO A 16 11.57 -7.10 -7.12
CA PRO A 16 10.70 -7.83 -8.05
C PRO A 16 10.08 -6.94 -9.13
N TYR A 17 9.93 -7.49 -10.34
CA TYR A 17 9.47 -6.83 -11.57
C TYR A 17 10.32 -5.66 -12.11
N GLN A 18 11.15 -4.98 -11.31
CA GLN A 18 11.92 -3.82 -11.80
C GLN A 18 12.83 -4.16 -12.98
N LYS A 19 13.63 -5.23 -12.86
CA LYS A 19 14.56 -5.66 -13.92
C LYS A 19 13.82 -6.01 -15.21
N GLU A 20 12.74 -6.80 -15.10
CA GLU A 20 11.92 -7.22 -16.23
C GLU A 20 11.27 -6.04 -16.96
N VAL A 21 10.69 -5.09 -16.22
CA VAL A 21 10.09 -3.88 -16.78
C VAL A 21 11.13 -3.03 -17.51
N ILE A 22 12.31 -2.81 -16.91
CA ILE A 22 13.43 -2.09 -17.54
C ILE A 22 13.86 -2.81 -18.82
N GLU A 23 13.97 -4.15 -18.80
CA GLU A 23 14.27 -4.95 -19.97
C GLU A 23 13.21 -4.83 -21.06
N LYS A 24 11.90 -4.82 -20.73
CA LYS A 24 10.84 -4.60 -21.72
C LYS A 24 10.88 -3.19 -22.34
N ILE A 25 11.12 -2.16 -21.52
CA ILE A 25 11.26 -0.77 -21.99
C ILE A 25 12.47 -0.62 -22.93
N ILE A 26 13.64 -1.17 -22.57
CA ILE A 26 14.83 -1.15 -23.43
C ILE A 26 14.59 -1.89 -24.76
N ASN A 27 13.81 -2.98 -24.73
CA ASN A 27 13.34 -3.70 -25.92
C ASN A 27 12.15 -3.02 -26.65
N LYS A 28 11.83 -1.76 -26.33
CA LYS A 28 10.78 -0.93 -26.96
C LYS A 28 9.37 -1.53 -26.89
N ARG A 29 9.05 -2.29 -25.83
CA ARG A 29 7.68 -2.75 -25.55
C ARG A 29 7.02 -1.81 -24.54
N ASP A 30 5.78 -1.42 -24.82
CA ASP A 30 4.94 -0.66 -23.90
C ASP A 30 4.76 -1.42 -22.58
N CYS A 31 4.73 -0.70 -21.45
CA CYS A 31 4.66 -1.30 -20.12
C CYS A 31 3.64 -0.57 -19.24
N LEU A 32 2.69 -1.30 -18.66
CA LEU A 32 1.79 -0.81 -17.61
C LEU A 32 2.26 -1.34 -16.26
N VAL A 33 2.72 -0.44 -15.39
CA VAL A 33 3.37 -0.79 -14.12
C VAL A 33 2.48 -0.41 -12.95
N VAL A 34 1.85 -1.40 -12.32
CA VAL A 34 0.99 -1.23 -11.15
C VAL A 34 1.70 -1.79 -9.92
N MET A 35 2.24 -0.92 -9.07
CA MET A 35 2.99 -1.33 -7.88
C MET A 35 2.74 -0.36 -6.73
N ALA A 36 2.87 -0.85 -5.48
CA ALA A 36 2.73 -0.07 -4.26
C ALA A 36 3.51 1.27 -4.24
N THR A 37 3.09 2.19 -3.37
CA THR A 37 3.94 3.30 -2.92
C THR A 37 5.22 2.75 -2.27
N GLY A 38 6.36 3.40 -2.48
CA GLY A 38 7.65 2.93 -1.93
C GLY A 38 8.22 1.66 -2.59
N SER A 39 7.52 1.00 -3.53
CA SER A 39 8.03 -0.18 -4.24
C SER A 39 9.26 0.08 -5.11
N GLY A 40 9.46 1.33 -5.55
CA GLY A 40 10.58 1.75 -6.40
C GLY A 40 10.24 1.90 -7.88
N LYS A 41 8.98 2.24 -8.21
CA LYS A 41 8.50 2.48 -9.59
C LYS A 41 9.42 3.40 -10.41
N SER A 42 9.96 4.46 -9.81
CA SER A 42 10.77 5.45 -10.52
C SER A 42 12.03 4.88 -11.16
N LEU A 43 12.64 3.83 -10.59
CA LEU A 43 13.79 3.16 -11.21
C LEU A 43 13.45 2.53 -12.57
N CYS A 44 12.19 2.15 -12.79
CA CYS A 44 11.74 1.56 -14.05
C CYS A 44 11.84 2.54 -15.23
N TYR A 45 11.66 3.84 -15.02
CA TYR A 45 11.84 4.87 -16.04
C TYR A 45 13.15 5.68 -15.89
N GLN A 46 13.79 5.69 -14.72
CA GLN A 46 15.06 6.41 -14.52
C GLN A 46 16.31 5.64 -15.04
N ILE A 47 16.27 4.31 -15.11
CA ILE A 47 17.41 3.50 -15.57
C ILE A 47 17.51 3.36 -17.11
N PRO A 48 16.44 3.14 -17.88
CA PRO A 48 16.55 2.96 -19.33
C PRO A 48 17.27 4.11 -20.07
N PRO A 49 17.10 5.40 -19.75
CA PRO A 49 17.82 6.49 -20.43
C PRO A 49 19.33 6.44 -20.20
N LEU A 50 19.76 6.00 -19.01
CA LEU A 50 21.17 5.78 -18.67
C LEU A 50 21.76 4.55 -19.36
N ALA A 51 20.92 3.57 -19.72
CA ALA A 51 21.33 2.36 -20.42
C ALA A 51 21.38 2.54 -21.95
N VAL A 52 20.49 3.36 -22.51
CA VAL A 52 20.37 3.62 -23.95
C VAL A 52 21.22 4.83 -24.39
N GLY A 53 21.43 5.81 -23.50
CA GLY A 53 22.21 7.02 -23.80
C GLY A 53 21.44 8.13 -24.50
N THR A 54 20.11 8.04 -24.59
CA THR A 54 19.22 9.05 -25.18
C THR A 54 18.14 9.47 -24.19
N THR A 55 17.58 10.66 -24.36
CA THR A 55 16.61 11.24 -23.41
C THR A 55 15.39 10.34 -23.16
N GLY A 56 15.02 10.18 -21.90
CA GLY A 56 13.71 9.68 -21.48
C GLY A 56 12.83 10.83 -21.01
N ILE A 57 11.55 10.81 -21.38
CA ILE A 57 10.60 11.86 -21.04
C ILE A 57 9.63 11.32 -20.00
N VAL A 58 9.39 12.10 -18.95
CA VAL A 58 8.50 11.74 -17.84
C VAL A 58 7.44 12.81 -17.70
N VAL A 59 6.20 12.49 -18.06
CA VAL A 59 5.04 13.33 -17.78
C VAL A 59 4.56 13.05 -16.36
N SER A 60 4.41 14.09 -15.56
CA SER A 60 3.89 13.98 -14.18
C SER A 60 2.98 15.17 -13.88
N PRO A 61 1.80 14.97 -13.24
CA PRO A 61 0.85 16.05 -12.98
C PRO A 61 1.33 17.09 -11.94
N LEU A 62 2.48 16.87 -11.30
CA LEU A 62 2.85 17.58 -10.06
C LEU A 62 4.24 18.20 -10.13
N ILE A 63 4.28 19.53 -10.22
CA ILE A 63 5.52 20.32 -10.27
C ILE A 63 6.45 20.02 -9.10
N SER A 64 5.94 19.91 -7.86
CA SER A 64 6.74 19.58 -6.68
C SER A 64 7.40 18.20 -6.77
N LEU A 65 6.67 17.17 -7.23
CA LEU A 65 7.22 15.83 -7.42
C LEU A 65 8.33 15.82 -8.48
N MET A 66 8.15 16.58 -9.57
CA MET A 66 9.18 16.72 -10.60
C MET A 66 10.42 17.43 -10.06
N GLN A 67 10.26 18.49 -9.27
CA GLN A 67 11.37 19.23 -8.64
C GLN A 67 12.18 18.33 -7.69
N ASP A 68 11.52 17.58 -6.81
CA ASP A 68 12.17 16.64 -5.89
C ASP A 68 12.92 15.52 -6.64
N GLN A 69 12.31 14.92 -7.67
CA GLN A 69 12.98 13.91 -8.49
C GLN A 69 14.17 14.48 -9.28
N VAL A 70 14.03 15.66 -9.90
CA VAL A 70 15.12 16.34 -10.62
C VAL A 70 16.28 16.66 -9.67
N MET A 71 16.00 17.15 -8.46
CA MET A 71 17.03 17.42 -7.46
C MET A 71 17.78 16.14 -7.07
N SER A 72 17.06 15.05 -6.79
CA SER A 72 17.64 13.74 -6.44
C SER A 72 18.50 13.16 -7.57
N LEU A 73 18.07 13.31 -8.82
CA LEU A 73 18.82 12.87 -10.00
C LEU A 73 20.08 13.71 -10.23
N LYS A 74 19.98 15.04 -10.15
CA LYS A 74 21.14 15.96 -10.24
C LYS A 74 22.20 15.64 -9.18
N GLN A 75 21.79 15.39 -7.93
CA GLN A 75 22.70 15.00 -6.84
C GLN A 75 23.46 13.70 -7.17
N ARG A 76 22.81 12.72 -7.82
CA ARG A 76 23.42 11.47 -8.30
C ARG A 76 24.28 11.63 -9.57
N GLY A 77 24.52 12.86 -10.04
CA GLY A 77 25.26 13.14 -11.28
C GLY A 77 24.49 12.80 -12.56
N ILE A 78 23.18 12.56 -12.48
CA ILE A 78 22.32 12.32 -13.65
C ILE A 78 21.85 13.67 -14.16
N LYS A 79 22.20 14.00 -15.42
CA LYS A 79 21.61 15.14 -16.14
C LYS A 79 20.10 14.97 -16.24
N ALA A 80 19.35 15.70 -15.43
CA ALA A 80 17.90 15.73 -15.44
C ALA A 80 17.40 17.17 -15.24
N GLU A 81 16.25 17.50 -15.80
CA GLU A 81 15.61 18.81 -15.66
C GLU A 81 14.09 18.72 -15.84
N PHE A 82 13.34 19.75 -15.44
CA PHE A 82 11.91 19.85 -15.71
C PHE A 82 11.55 21.06 -16.61
N LEU A 83 10.49 20.91 -17.40
CA LEU A 83 9.81 21.99 -18.11
C LEU A 83 8.40 22.16 -17.52
N GLY A 84 8.14 23.34 -16.96
CA GLY A 84 6.86 23.74 -16.37
C GLY A 84 6.78 25.26 -16.24
N SER A 85 5.68 25.78 -15.67
CA SER A 85 5.50 27.22 -15.45
C SER A 85 6.51 27.83 -14.48
N THR A 86 7.03 27.04 -13.53
CA THR A 86 8.01 27.47 -12.52
C THR A 86 9.47 27.37 -12.97
N GLN A 87 9.75 27.02 -14.23
CA GLN A 87 11.12 26.94 -14.75
C GLN A 87 11.65 28.35 -15.08
N THR A 88 12.70 28.78 -14.39
CA THR A 88 13.29 30.13 -14.55
C THR A 88 14.45 30.17 -15.54
N ASP A 89 15.17 29.05 -15.75
CA ASP A 89 16.25 28.98 -16.74
C ASP A 89 15.69 28.75 -18.16
N GLN A 90 15.62 29.83 -18.93
CA GLN A 90 15.16 29.80 -20.33
C GLN A 90 16.05 28.94 -21.24
N SER A 91 17.32 28.69 -20.87
CA SER A 91 18.21 27.84 -21.66
C SER A 91 17.81 26.37 -21.63
N VAL A 92 17.06 25.92 -20.61
CA VAL A 92 16.57 24.55 -20.47
C VAL A 92 15.78 24.10 -21.69
N TYR A 93 14.97 24.99 -22.29
CA TYR A 93 14.17 24.64 -23.47
C TYR A 93 15.04 24.23 -24.65
N THR A 94 16.08 25.02 -24.97
CA THR A 94 17.01 24.75 -26.06
C THR A 94 17.88 23.52 -25.78
N LYS A 95 18.36 23.35 -24.54
CA LYS A 95 19.13 22.17 -24.09
C LYS A 95 18.30 20.88 -24.10
N ALA A 96 17.00 20.99 -23.82
CA ALA A 96 16.08 19.87 -23.95
C ALA A 96 15.85 19.49 -25.41
N GLN A 97 15.73 20.46 -26.34
CA GLN A 97 15.64 20.18 -27.78
C GLN A 97 16.88 19.49 -28.36
N SER A 98 18.07 19.79 -27.83
CA SER A 98 19.33 19.15 -28.25
C SER A 98 19.59 17.81 -27.54
N GLY A 99 18.69 17.33 -26.67
CA GLY A 99 18.84 16.07 -25.95
C GLY A 99 19.96 16.06 -24.90
N GLU A 100 20.31 17.22 -24.32
CA GLU A 100 21.41 17.30 -23.35
C GLU A 100 21.12 16.55 -22.04
N PHE A 101 19.84 16.37 -21.70
CA PHE A 101 19.38 15.69 -20.49
C PHE A 101 19.11 14.21 -20.73
N HIS A 102 19.52 13.35 -19.78
CA HIS A 102 19.11 11.94 -19.78
C HIS A 102 17.62 11.81 -19.44
N ILE A 103 17.09 12.66 -18.56
CA ILE A 103 15.68 12.61 -18.12
C ILE A 103 15.08 14.02 -18.16
N LEU A 104 13.95 14.18 -18.86
CA LEU A 104 13.22 15.42 -18.96
C LEU A 104 11.81 15.25 -18.37
N PHE A 105 11.52 15.99 -17.31
CA PHE A 105 10.21 16.02 -16.67
C PHE A 105 9.31 17.11 -17.26
N MET A 106 8.01 16.84 -17.43
CA MET A 106 7.04 17.79 -17.99
C MET A 106 5.67 17.63 -17.31
N THR A 107 4.91 18.72 -17.14
CA THR A 107 3.47 18.58 -16.84
C THR A 107 2.71 18.17 -18.11
N PRO A 108 1.52 17.55 -18.01
CA PRO A 108 0.69 17.21 -19.17
C PRO A 108 0.39 18.43 -20.06
N GLU A 109 0.05 19.55 -19.45
CA GLU A 109 -0.25 20.80 -20.14
C GLU A 109 0.99 21.31 -20.87
N LYS A 110 2.16 21.30 -20.21
CA LYS A 110 3.41 21.74 -20.85
C LYS A 110 3.81 20.83 -22.01
N ALA A 111 3.61 19.52 -21.91
CA ALA A 111 3.85 18.57 -22.99
C ALA A 111 2.95 18.85 -24.21
N CYS A 112 1.70 19.27 -23.99
CA CYS A 112 0.78 19.70 -25.05
C CYS A 112 1.12 21.08 -25.64
N MET A 113 1.64 22.02 -24.83
CA MET A 113 1.96 23.39 -25.26
C MET A 113 3.28 23.55 -26.03
N VAL A 114 4.27 22.65 -25.85
CA VAL A 114 5.55 22.76 -26.57
C VAL A 114 5.39 22.51 -28.08
N SER A 115 6.18 23.22 -28.89
CA SER A 115 5.98 23.26 -30.34
C SER A 115 6.21 21.92 -31.04
N LYS A 116 5.56 21.70 -32.19
CA LYS A 116 5.86 20.52 -33.05
C LYS A 116 7.34 20.48 -33.46
N SER A 117 8.01 21.63 -33.57
CA SER A 117 9.46 21.71 -33.82
C SER A 117 10.33 21.23 -32.65
N PHE A 118 9.89 21.44 -31.40
CA PHE A 118 10.55 20.88 -30.20
C PHE A 118 10.58 19.35 -30.30
N TRP A 119 9.41 18.73 -30.46
CA TRP A 119 9.26 17.28 -30.59
C TRP A 119 10.05 16.74 -31.79
N SER A 120 9.96 17.41 -32.94
CA SER A 120 10.67 16.99 -34.16
C SER A 120 12.20 17.06 -34.03
N ASN A 121 12.74 17.97 -33.23
CA ASN A 121 14.18 18.08 -33.00
C ASN A 121 14.65 17.05 -31.96
N LEU A 122 13.94 16.89 -30.85
CA LEU A 122 14.27 15.90 -29.83
C LEU A 122 14.15 14.45 -30.37
N LEU A 123 13.17 14.17 -31.23
CA LEU A 123 13.05 12.89 -31.93
C LEU A 123 14.22 12.58 -32.87
N LYS A 124 14.87 13.60 -33.47
CA LYS A 124 16.09 13.39 -34.29
C LYS A 124 17.31 13.05 -33.46
N VAL A 125 17.40 13.58 -32.23
CA VAL A 125 18.47 13.24 -31.28
C VAL A 125 18.24 11.84 -30.68
N GLY A 126 16.98 11.54 -30.37
CA GLY A 126 16.51 10.23 -29.93
C GLY A 126 15.80 10.29 -28.58
N ILE A 127 14.69 9.56 -28.49
CA ILE A 127 13.92 9.36 -27.24
C ILE A 127 13.91 7.86 -26.96
N CYS A 128 14.31 7.43 -25.76
CA CYS A 128 14.30 6.00 -25.39
C CYS A 128 12.97 5.55 -24.77
N LEU A 129 12.25 6.45 -24.09
CA LEU A 129 10.98 6.16 -23.45
C LEU A 129 10.13 7.43 -23.26
N PHE A 130 8.82 7.23 -23.20
CA PHE A 130 7.85 8.21 -22.73
C PHE A 130 7.08 7.58 -21.56
N ALA A 131 7.32 8.05 -20.35
CA ALA A 131 6.68 7.58 -19.13
C ALA A 131 5.59 8.58 -18.71
N VAL A 132 4.45 8.05 -18.27
CA VAL A 132 3.43 8.83 -17.56
C VAL A 132 3.43 8.36 -16.11
N ASP A 133 3.95 9.18 -15.21
CA ASP A 133 3.90 8.94 -13.78
C ASP A 133 2.52 9.33 -13.24
N GLU A 134 2.07 8.65 -12.18
CA GLU A 134 0.71 8.76 -11.63
C GLU A 134 -0.41 8.67 -12.70
N ALA A 135 -0.23 7.77 -13.70
CA ALA A 135 -1.17 7.53 -14.80
C ALA A 135 -2.63 7.20 -14.40
N HIS A 136 -2.90 6.97 -13.12
CA HIS A 136 -4.26 6.88 -12.59
C HIS A 136 -5.08 8.16 -12.83
N CYS A 137 -4.44 9.34 -12.95
CA CYS A 137 -5.10 10.59 -13.29
C CYS A 137 -5.73 10.63 -14.70
N ILE A 138 -5.52 9.61 -15.54
CA ILE A 138 -6.11 9.50 -16.90
C ILE A 138 -7.56 8.98 -16.86
N SER A 139 -7.96 8.25 -15.81
CA SER A 139 -9.34 7.74 -15.67
C SER A 139 -10.05 8.45 -14.52
N GLU A 140 -11.30 8.85 -14.76
CA GLU A 140 -12.19 9.41 -13.73
C GLU A 140 -12.70 8.35 -12.73
N TRP A 141 -12.49 7.06 -13.02
CA TRP A 141 -13.03 5.95 -12.24
C TRP A 141 -12.02 5.44 -11.20
N GLY A 142 -12.52 5.02 -10.04
CA GLY A 142 -11.69 4.44 -8.97
C GLY A 142 -10.91 3.19 -9.44
N HIS A 143 -9.75 2.96 -8.79
CA HIS A 143 -8.61 2.10 -9.18
C HIS A 143 -8.91 0.61 -9.41
N SER A 144 -9.76 0.30 -10.38
CA SER A 144 -10.26 -1.05 -10.71
C SER A 144 -9.63 -1.62 -11.99
N PHE A 145 -10.05 -2.82 -12.39
CA PHE A 145 -9.70 -3.40 -13.71
C PHE A 145 -10.04 -2.46 -14.89
N ARG A 146 -11.12 -1.67 -14.76
CA ARG A 146 -11.55 -0.71 -15.80
C ARG A 146 -10.48 0.36 -16.05
N VAL A 147 -9.93 0.95 -14.99
CA VAL A 147 -8.86 1.97 -15.06
C VAL A 147 -7.66 1.51 -15.85
N ARG A 148 -7.26 0.23 -15.75
CA ARG A 148 -6.14 -0.30 -16.53
C ARG A 148 -6.45 -0.31 -18.03
N ASN A 149 -7.66 -0.70 -18.41
CA ASN A 149 -8.08 -0.70 -19.82
C ASN A 149 -8.28 0.73 -20.33
N ASP A 150 -8.83 1.63 -19.52
CA ASP A 150 -8.96 3.05 -19.84
C ASP A 150 -7.58 3.65 -20.17
N ILE A 151 -6.59 3.48 -19.28
CA ILE A 151 -5.21 3.96 -19.48
C ILE A 151 -4.60 3.38 -20.77
N ILE A 152 -4.71 2.07 -20.97
CA ILE A 152 -4.20 1.39 -22.18
C ILE A 152 -4.82 1.96 -23.45
N SER A 153 -6.13 2.23 -23.45
CA SER A 153 -6.86 2.77 -24.60
C SER A 153 -6.54 4.25 -24.87
N SER A 154 -6.51 5.08 -23.83
CA SER A 154 -6.21 6.51 -23.89
C SER A 154 -4.79 6.77 -24.35
N LEU A 155 -3.82 6.00 -23.84
CA LEU A 155 -2.42 6.06 -24.26
C LEU A 155 -2.13 5.26 -25.55
N LYS A 156 -3.12 4.54 -26.10
CA LYS A 156 -3.03 3.73 -27.33
C LYS A 156 -1.88 2.70 -27.30
N MET A 157 -1.66 2.08 -26.14
CA MET A 157 -0.55 1.14 -25.91
C MET A 157 -0.76 -0.15 -26.73
N LYS A 158 0.32 -0.69 -27.28
CA LYS A 158 0.33 -1.89 -28.15
C LYS A 158 0.88 -3.09 -27.40
N ASP A 159 0.01 -4.07 -27.13
CA ASP A 159 0.32 -5.30 -26.39
C ASP A 159 1.24 -5.04 -25.16
N PRO A 160 0.80 -4.20 -24.20
CA PRO A 160 1.67 -3.74 -23.13
C PRO A 160 2.01 -4.87 -22.15
N TYR A 161 3.25 -4.92 -21.71
CA TYR A 161 3.63 -5.76 -20.57
C TYR A 161 3.01 -5.20 -19.29
N VAL A 162 2.05 -5.93 -18.70
CA VAL A 162 1.37 -5.53 -17.46
C VAL A 162 2.09 -6.16 -16.27
N ALA A 163 2.85 -5.35 -15.53
CA ALA A 163 3.52 -5.76 -14.30
C ALA A 163 2.67 -5.34 -13.09
N ILE A 164 2.18 -6.31 -12.32
CA ILE A 164 1.45 -6.07 -11.07
C ILE A 164 2.33 -6.51 -9.90
N GLY A 165 2.91 -5.54 -9.19
CA GLY A 165 3.60 -5.77 -7.93
C GLY A 165 2.63 -5.87 -6.76
N SER A 166 3.03 -6.56 -5.71
CA SER A 166 2.26 -6.63 -4.46
C SER A 166 2.03 -5.24 -3.84
N PHE A 167 0.86 -5.09 -3.23
CA PHE A 167 0.43 -3.97 -2.40
C PHE A 167 0.78 -4.19 -0.91
N ASP A 168 1.43 -5.30 -0.53
CA ASP A 168 1.82 -5.57 0.86
C ASP A 168 3.01 -4.71 1.31
N ARG A 169 2.70 -3.67 2.08
CA ARG A 169 3.68 -2.84 2.78
C ARG A 169 4.04 -3.48 4.12
N GLN A 170 4.92 -4.46 4.07
CA GLN A 170 5.20 -5.32 5.24
C GLN A 170 5.68 -4.59 6.48
N ASN A 171 6.47 -3.53 6.27
CA ASN A 171 7.02 -2.67 7.30
C ASN A 171 6.01 -1.71 7.96
N LEU A 172 4.79 -1.60 7.44
CA LEU A 172 3.76 -0.72 7.98
C LEU A 172 2.83 -1.48 8.94
N PHE A 173 2.81 -1.03 10.20
CA PHE A 173 1.73 -1.33 11.13
C PHE A 173 0.49 -0.52 10.76
N TYR A 174 -0.68 -1.16 10.74
CA TYR A 174 -1.97 -0.50 10.55
C TYR A 174 -2.83 -0.59 11.81
N GLY A 175 -3.34 0.54 12.30
CA GLY A 175 -4.28 0.58 13.42
C GLY A 175 -5.37 1.62 13.25
N VAL A 176 -6.52 1.40 13.89
CA VAL A 176 -7.64 2.34 13.91
C VAL A 176 -8.15 2.53 15.34
N LYS A 177 -8.40 3.77 15.74
CA LYS A 177 -8.98 4.15 17.03
C LYS A 177 -10.28 4.94 16.80
N SER A 178 -11.33 4.56 17.53
CA SER A 178 -12.49 5.43 17.73
C SER A 178 -12.12 6.55 18.71
N PHE A 179 -12.47 7.80 18.42
CA PHE A 179 -12.12 8.93 19.30
C PHE A 179 -13.24 9.98 19.39
N ASN A 180 -13.15 10.83 20.42
CA ASN A 180 -13.99 12.02 20.57
C ASN A 180 -13.20 13.26 20.10
N ARG A 181 -13.84 14.22 19.42
CA ARG A 181 -13.20 15.47 18.96
C ARG A 181 -13.04 16.53 20.07
N GLY A 182 -13.33 16.17 21.32
CA GLY A 182 -13.11 17.02 22.50
C GLY A 182 -11.64 17.10 22.91
N GLN A 183 -11.28 18.17 23.64
CA GLN A 183 -9.89 18.54 23.90
C GLN A 183 -9.05 17.42 24.54
N SER A 184 -9.57 16.70 25.55
CA SER A 184 -8.85 15.60 26.23
C SER A 184 -8.31 14.54 25.26
N SER A 185 -9.05 14.20 24.20
CA SER A 185 -8.60 13.22 23.20
C SER A 185 -7.64 13.81 22.17
N VAL A 186 -7.68 15.13 21.95
CA VAL A 186 -6.65 15.85 21.19
C VAL A 186 -5.36 15.91 22.01
N ASP A 187 -5.43 16.12 23.32
CA ASP A 187 -4.29 16.14 24.22
C ASP A 187 -3.60 14.76 24.28
N GLU A 188 -4.37 13.66 24.34
CA GLU A 188 -3.86 12.29 24.19
C GLU A 188 -3.13 12.07 22.85
N LEU A 189 -3.71 12.54 21.74
CA LEU A 189 -3.08 12.47 20.42
C LEU A 189 -1.76 13.26 20.37
N VAL A 190 -1.73 14.46 20.96
CA VAL A 190 -0.53 15.30 21.07
C VAL A 190 0.55 14.61 21.92
N GLN A 191 0.17 13.92 23.01
CA GLN A 191 1.07 13.09 23.82
C GLN A 191 1.57 11.83 23.10
N GLU A 192 0.84 11.30 22.11
CA GLU A 192 1.32 10.22 21.26
C GLU A 192 2.30 10.74 20.19
N ILE A 193 2.05 11.91 19.61
CA ILE A 193 2.96 12.56 18.65
C ILE A 193 4.28 12.97 19.34
N SER A 194 4.22 13.51 20.57
CA SER A 194 5.43 13.96 21.29
C SER A 194 6.45 12.85 21.52
N LYS A 195 6.00 11.60 21.71
CA LYS A 195 6.88 10.41 21.85
C LYS A 195 7.69 10.14 20.57
N PHE A 196 7.06 10.27 19.40
CA PHE A 196 7.77 10.14 18.12
C PHE A 196 8.74 11.31 17.91
N VAL A 197 8.33 12.54 18.19
CA VAL A 197 9.21 13.71 18.09
C VAL A 197 10.44 13.60 19.00
N ALA A 198 10.29 13.03 20.21
CA ALA A 198 11.40 12.79 21.13
C ALA A 198 12.46 11.81 20.58
N SER A 199 12.07 10.86 19.72
CA SER A 199 13.00 9.96 19.00
C SER A 199 13.58 10.59 17.72
N THR A 200 13.37 11.89 17.47
CA THR A 200 13.69 12.61 16.22
C THR A 200 12.99 12.06 14.96
N SER A 201 11.88 11.36 15.15
CA SER A 201 11.11 10.71 14.09
C SER A 201 10.11 11.66 13.43
N SER A 202 10.00 11.61 12.09
CA SER A 202 9.04 12.45 11.36
C SER A 202 7.62 11.86 11.35
N THR A 203 6.62 12.70 11.62
CA THR A 203 5.18 12.39 11.67
C THR A 203 4.39 13.25 10.68
N ILE A 204 3.45 12.65 9.94
CA ILE A 204 2.44 13.37 9.15
C ILE A 204 1.06 13.13 9.74
N VAL A 205 0.28 14.20 9.96
CA VAL A 205 -1.12 14.17 10.39
C VAL A 205 -2.01 14.67 9.25
N TYR A 206 -2.77 13.75 8.63
CA TYR A 206 -3.75 14.04 7.59
C TYR A 206 -5.14 14.29 8.19
N CYS A 207 -5.62 15.52 8.13
CA CYS A 207 -6.94 15.92 8.61
C CYS A 207 -7.95 16.04 7.45
N THR A 208 -9.22 15.68 7.72
CA THR A 208 -10.29 15.74 6.70
C THR A 208 -10.75 17.14 6.33
N THR A 209 -10.52 18.14 7.19
CA THR A 209 -10.94 19.54 7.01
C THR A 209 -9.81 20.52 7.32
N ARG A 210 -9.91 21.77 6.84
CA ARG A 210 -8.94 22.83 7.16
C ARG A 210 -9.00 23.22 8.64
N ASN A 211 -10.21 23.30 9.21
CA ASN A 211 -10.42 23.59 10.63
C ASN A 211 -9.76 22.53 11.54
N ASP A 212 -9.82 21.25 11.15
CA ASP A 212 -9.11 20.17 11.86
C ASP A 212 -7.58 20.34 11.77
N VAL A 213 -7.04 20.82 10.64
CA VAL A 213 -5.60 21.13 10.51
C VAL A 213 -5.21 22.24 11.48
N GLU A 214 -5.96 23.35 11.49
CA GLU A 214 -5.68 24.50 12.36
C GLU A 214 -5.81 24.15 13.86
N GLN A 215 -6.84 23.36 14.24
CA GLN A 215 -7.03 22.90 15.61
C GLN A 215 -5.86 22.04 16.10
N ILE A 216 -5.48 21.00 15.35
CA ILE A 216 -4.40 20.09 15.74
C ILE A 216 -3.05 20.83 15.74
N TYR A 217 -2.81 21.71 14.76
CA TYR A 217 -1.62 22.55 14.71
C TYR A 217 -1.52 23.45 15.96
N LYS A 218 -2.61 24.10 16.36
CA LYS A 218 -2.66 24.95 17.57
C LYS A 218 -2.37 24.15 18.84
N SER A 219 -2.99 22.99 19.03
CA SER A 219 -2.73 22.15 20.22
C SER A 219 -1.30 21.58 20.27
N LEU A 220 -0.67 21.31 19.11
CA LEU A 220 0.76 20.97 19.05
C LEU A 220 1.64 22.15 19.48
N GLN A 221 1.34 23.37 19.01
CA GLN A 221 2.06 24.58 19.43
C GLN A 221 1.90 24.87 20.94
N GLU A 222 0.70 24.72 21.48
CA GLU A 222 0.41 24.89 22.92
C GLU A 222 1.18 23.88 23.78
N ALA A 223 1.41 22.66 23.27
CA ALA A 223 2.28 21.66 23.90
C ALA A 223 3.79 21.87 23.64
N GLY A 224 4.19 22.96 22.99
CA GLY A 224 5.59 23.28 22.67
C GLY A 224 6.19 22.48 21.51
N ILE A 225 5.38 21.71 20.78
CA ILE A 225 5.83 20.87 19.66
C ILE A 225 5.86 21.73 18.39
N LYS A 226 7.06 21.89 17.82
CA LYS A 226 7.22 22.60 16.54
C LYS A 226 6.71 21.72 15.40
N ALA A 227 5.60 22.14 14.80
CA ALA A 227 5.01 21.51 13.63
C ALA A 227 5.02 22.46 12.43
N ALA A 228 4.93 21.89 11.24
CA ALA A 228 4.58 22.58 10.00
C ALA A 228 3.09 22.41 9.70
N ILE A 229 2.53 23.30 8.89
CA ILE A 229 1.12 23.30 8.48
C ILE A 229 1.01 23.29 6.95
N TYR A 230 0.04 22.55 6.39
CA TYR A 230 -0.17 22.52 4.93
C TYR A 230 -1.63 22.31 4.50
N HIS A 231 -2.25 23.33 3.93
CA HIS A 231 -3.56 23.25 3.27
C HIS A 231 -3.64 24.15 2.04
N GLY A 232 -4.55 23.82 1.11
CA GLY A 232 -4.69 24.51 -0.18
C GLY A 232 -5.15 25.98 -0.12
N GLN A 233 -5.36 26.56 1.06
CA GLN A 233 -5.66 27.98 1.26
C GLN A 233 -4.43 28.81 1.65
N MET A 234 -3.28 28.16 1.87
CA MET A 234 -2.00 28.81 2.11
C MET A 234 -1.36 29.27 0.80
N GLY A 235 -0.84 30.50 0.78
CA GLY A 235 -0.08 31.02 -0.36
C GLY A 235 1.15 30.17 -0.68
N ASN A 236 1.56 30.14 -1.95
CA ASN A 236 2.58 29.22 -2.48
C ASN A 236 3.89 29.25 -1.67
N LYS A 237 4.42 30.45 -1.36
CA LYS A 237 5.62 30.63 -0.54
C LYS A 237 5.51 29.99 0.85
N ALA A 238 4.35 30.06 1.49
CA ALA A 238 4.14 29.45 2.82
C ALA A 238 4.03 27.93 2.74
N ARG A 239 3.47 27.39 1.64
CA ARG A 239 3.42 25.95 1.33
C ARG A 239 4.82 25.40 1.02
N GLU A 240 5.59 26.11 0.21
CA GLU A 240 6.97 25.80 -0.14
C GLU A 240 7.87 25.79 1.11
N GLU A 241 7.78 26.81 1.96
CA GLU A 241 8.58 26.88 3.20
C GLU A 241 8.19 25.78 4.19
N SER A 242 6.89 25.53 4.38
CA SER A 242 6.42 24.45 5.26
C SER A 242 6.84 23.07 4.75
N HIS A 243 6.83 22.86 3.43
CA HIS A 243 7.38 21.65 2.81
C HIS A 243 8.89 21.55 3.04
N ARG A 244 9.65 22.62 2.74
CA ARG A 244 11.10 22.69 2.91
C ARG A 244 11.52 22.28 4.33
N LEU A 245 10.95 22.94 5.34
CA LEU A 245 11.23 22.71 6.76
C LEU A 245 10.99 21.26 7.20
N PHE A 246 9.96 20.60 6.64
CA PHE A 246 9.66 19.20 6.94
C PHE A 246 10.58 18.22 6.22
N ILE A 247 10.92 18.50 4.95
CA ILE A 247 11.87 17.70 4.18
C ILE A 247 13.27 17.74 4.82
N THR A 248 13.74 18.92 5.27
CA THR A 248 15.07 19.13 5.87
C THR A 248 15.23 18.65 7.32
N ASP A 249 14.18 18.08 7.94
CA ASP A 249 14.13 17.75 9.37
C ASP A 249 14.43 18.98 10.29
N GLU A 250 14.03 20.18 9.86
CA GLU A 250 13.91 21.35 10.74
C GLU A 250 12.62 21.30 11.56
N LEU A 251 11.56 20.70 11.00
CA LEU A 251 10.29 20.39 11.66
C LEU A 251 9.93 18.92 11.46
N HIS A 252 9.79 18.17 12.55
CA HIS A 252 9.50 16.73 12.47
C HIS A 252 8.01 16.40 12.31
N VAL A 253 7.09 17.33 12.61
CA VAL A 253 5.64 17.10 12.46
C VAL A 253 5.10 17.96 11.33
N MET A 254 4.26 17.38 10.47
CA MET A 254 3.44 18.13 9.52
C MET A 254 1.95 17.85 9.77
N VAL A 255 1.15 18.90 9.93
CA VAL A 255 -0.33 18.81 9.97
C VAL A 255 -0.89 19.31 8.65
N ALA A 256 -1.66 18.47 7.96
CA ALA A 256 -2.01 18.71 6.57
C ALA A 256 -3.39 18.20 6.15
N THR A 257 -3.92 18.78 5.08
CA THR A 257 -4.99 18.14 4.28
C THR A 257 -4.37 17.30 3.16
N ILE A 258 -5.20 16.57 2.41
CA ILE A 258 -4.82 15.79 1.20
C ILE A 258 -3.97 16.63 0.21
N ALA A 259 -4.14 17.96 0.18
CA ALA A 259 -3.35 18.88 -0.65
C ALA A 259 -1.83 18.80 -0.45
N PHE A 260 -1.35 18.38 0.73
CA PHE A 260 0.07 18.13 0.97
C PHE A 260 0.56 16.87 0.27
N GLY A 261 -0.31 15.86 0.16
CA GLY A 261 0.03 14.48 -0.13
C GLY A 261 0.92 14.31 -1.35
N MET A 262 0.37 14.54 -2.54
CA MET A 262 0.82 13.81 -3.73
C MET A 262 2.34 13.87 -4.00
N GLY A 263 2.99 15.02 -3.84
CA GLY A 263 4.40 15.24 -4.24
C GLY A 263 5.51 14.75 -3.30
N ILE A 264 5.24 14.43 -2.02
CA ILE A 264 6.31 14.20 -1.04
C ILE A 264 7.05 12.86 -1.27
N ASP A 265 8.39 12.91 -1.30
CA ASP A 265 9.29 11.75 -1.22
C ASP A 265 10.31 11.83 -0.09
N LYS A 266 9.85 12.12 1.13
CA LYS A 266 10.63 11.95 2.37
C LYS A 266 10.66 10.45 2.74
N PRO A 267 11.81 9.76 2.70
CA PRO A 267 11.84 8.31 2.87
C PRO A 267 11.65 7.86 4.32
N ASN A 268 11.99 8.73 5.27
CA ASN A 268 12.14 8.45 6.70
C ASN A 268 10.93 8.85 7.58
N VAL A 269 9.72 8.93 7.02
CA VAL A 269 8.50 9.16 7.81
C VAL A 269 8.19 7.91 8.65
N ARG A 270 8.15 8.05 9.98
CA ARG A 270 7.96 6.95 10.93
C ARG A 270 6.51 6.78 11.37
N GLN A 271 5.73 7.86 11.36
CA GLN A 271 4.33 7.86 11.75
C GLN A 271 3.47 8.59 10.72
N VAL A 272 2.34 7.99 10.34
CA VAL A 272 1.24 8.68 9.64
C VAL A 272 -0.03 8.54 10.48
N ILE A 273 -0.72 9.65 10.69
CA ILE A 273 -1.96 9.73 11.45
C ILE A 273 -3.04 10.29 10.53
N HIS A 274 -4.15 9.59 10.38
CA HIS A 274 -5.36 10.08 9.74
C HIS A 274 -6.34 10.55 10.81
N TYR A 275 -6.69 11.85 10.80
CA TYR A 275 -7.63 12.47 11.73
C TYR A 275 -8.99 12.70 11.04
N GLY A 276 -9.82 11.67 11.14
CA GLY A 276 -11.12 11.51 10.49
C GLY A 276 -11.13 10.35 9.47
N CYS A 277 -12.32 9.85 9.16
CA CYS A 277 -12.50 8.85 8.09
C CYS A 277 -12.01 9.39 6.74
N PRO A 278 -11.16 8.65 6.00
CA PRO A 278 -10.71 9.04 4.67
C PRO A 278 -11.87 8.96 3.65
N LYS A 279 -11.75 9.70 2.54
CA LYS A 279 -12.77 9.72 1.46
C LYS A 279 -12.89 8.37 0.74
N SER A 280 -11.77 7.68 0.59
CA SER A 280 -11.68 6.35 0.00
C SER A 280 -10.48 5.57 0.57
N LEU A 281 -10.41 4.27 0.31
CA LEU A 281 -9.27 3.44 0.75
C LEU A 281 -8.01 3.69 -0.08
N GLU A 282 -8.16 4.18 -1.30
CA GLU A 282 -7.06 4.49 -2.20
C GLU A 282 -6.32 5.75 -1.76
N SER A 283 -7.04 6.82 -1.36
CA SER A 283 -6.44 7.97 -0.69
C SER A 283 -5.71 7.53 0.58
N TYR A 284 -6.38 6.75 1.45
CA TYR A 284 -5.78 6.24 2.68
C TYR A 284 -4.51 5.42 2.44
N TYR A 285 -4.52 4.52 1.45
CA TYR A 285 -3.37 3.68 1.11
C TYR A 285 -2.23 4.49 0.49
N GLN A 286 -2.52 5.48 -0.35
CA GLN A 286 -1.50 6.38 -0.93
C GLN A 286 -0.86 7.26 0.16
N GLU A 287 -1.67 7.79 1.08
CA GLU A 287 -1.27 8.67 2.19
C GLU A 287 -0.49 7.92 3.27
N SER A 288 -1.04 6.80 3.80
CA SER A 288 -0.33 5.93 4.76
C SER A 288 0.93 5.32 4.14
N GLY A 289 0.91 5.04 2.84
CA GLY A 289 2.06 4.56 2.07
C GLY A 289 3.24 5.55 1.94
N ARG A 290 3.11 6.79 2.42
CA ARG A 290 4.24 7.73 2.58
C ARG A 290 5.10 7.40 3.79
N CYS A 291 4.53 6.71 4.77
CA CYS A 291 5.27 6.15 5.88
C CYS A 291 6.27 5.09 5.37
N GLY A 292 7.47 5.04 5.97
CA GLY A 292 8.47 3.98 5.81
C GLY A 292 8.82 3.59 4.38
N ARG A 293 9.14 4.54 3.49
CA ARG A 293 9.59 4.22 2.11
C ARG A 293 11.02 3.65 2.06
N ASP A 294 11.83 3.95 3.08
CA ASP A 294 13.11 3.28 3.37
C ASP A 294 12.96 1.78 3.76
N GLY A 295 11.74 1.31 4.00
CA GLY A 295 11.44 -0.07 4.38
C GLY A 295 11.63 -0.38 5.87
N MET A 296 11.95 0.61 6.71
CA MET A 296 12.02 0.43 8.16
C MET A 296 10.62 0.35 8.78
N ALA A 297 10.52 -0.23 9.99
CA ALA A 297 9.27 -0.29 10.73
C ALA A 297 8.68 1.12 10.91
N SER A 298 7.39 1.26 10.61
CA SER A 298 6.68 2.54 10.65
C SER A 298 5.19 2.30 10.95
N VAL A 299 4.51 3.30 11.53
CA VAL A 299 3.19 3.15 12.15
C VAL A 299 2.14 4.03 11.47
N CYS A 300 1.01 3.45 11.10
CA CYS A 300 -0.12 4.16 10.49
C CYS A 300 -1.37 4.02 11.37
N TRP A 301 -1.83 5.13 11.96
CA TRP A 301 -3.05 5.19 12.77
C TRP A 301 -4.16 5.97 12.06
N LEU A 302 -5.40 5.51 12.16
CA LEU A 302 -6.59 6.22 11.70
C LEU A 302 -7.52 6.47 12.90
N TYR A 303 -7.79 7.73 13.19
CA TYR A 303 -8.73 8.17 14.22
C TYR A 303 -10.05 8.51 13.55
N TYR A 304 -11.15 7.88 13.94
CA TYR A 304 -12.48 8.17 13.37
C TYR A 304 -13.53 8.42 14.44
N THR A 305 -14.56 9.18 14.07
CA THR A 305 -15.83 9.23 14.82
C THR A 305 -16.99 8.86 13.90
N ARG A 306 -18.07 8.30 14.46
CA ARG A 306 -19.29 7.93 13.72
C ARG A 306 -19.88 9.11 12.95
N SER A 307 -19.65 10.36 13.36
CA SER A 307 -20.11 11.56 12.63
C SER A 307 -19.32 11.84 11.34
N ASP A 308 -18.11 11.31 11.17
CA ASP A 308 -17.38 11.42 9.90
C ASP A 308 -18.09 10.68 8.77
N PHE A 309 -18.87 9.64 9.09
CA PHE A 309 -19.60 8.84 8.11
C PHE A 309 -20.80 9.57 7.50
N ALA A 310 -21.27 10.65 8.13
CA ALA A 310 -22.33 11.52 7.60
C ALA A 310 -21.85 12.47 6.48
N LYS A 311 -20.55 12.50 6.17
CA LYS A 311 -19.96 13.35 5.11
C LYS A 311 -20.28 12.87 3.68
N ALA A 312 -21.02 11.77 3.52
CA ALA A 312 -21.44 11.23 2.22
C ALA A 312 -22.22 12.26 1.38
N ASP A 313 -23.27 12.85 1.94
CA ASP A 313 -24.14 13.80 1.24
C ASP A 313 -23.37 15.04 0.76
N PHE A 314 -22.38 15.47 1.53
CA PHE A 314 -21.48 16.57 1.17
C PHE A 314 -20.62 16.23 -0.06
N TYR A 315 -20.05 15.03 -0.16
CA TYR A 315 -19.26 14.63 -1.34
C TYR A 315 -20.14 14.32 -2.58
N ILE A 316 -21.41 13.99 -2.38
CA ILE A 316 -22.36 13.69 -3.47
C ILE A 316 -22.94 14.96 -4.09
N GLY A 317 -23.12 16.03 -3.30
CA GLY A 317 -23.79 17.27 -3.72
C GLY A 317 -23.13 18.03 -4.87
N GLU A 318 -21.82 17.83 -5.11
CA GLU A 318 -21.07 18.48 -6.19
C GLU A 318 -21.12 17.70 -7.52
N LEU A 319 -21.57 16.43 -7.50
CA LEU A 319 -21.49 15.52 -8.64
C LEU A 319 -22.71 15.58 -9.55
N GLN A 320 -22.47 15.67 -10.86
CA GLN A 320 -23.52 15.80 -11.88
C GLN A 320 -24.07 14.45 -12.38
N THR A 321 -23.24 13.40 -12.43
CA THR A 321 -23.64 12.10 -13.00
C THR A 321 -23.91 11.04 -11.93
N GLU A 322 -24.93 10.22 -12.15
CA GLU A 322 -25.35 9.20 -11.17
C GLU A 322 -24.30 8.09 -10.97
N ASN A 323 -23.57 7.73 -12.03
CA ASN A 323 -22.49 6.75 -11.95
C ASN A 323 -21.31 7.27 -11.09
N GLN A 324 -20.94 8.56 -11.19
CA GLN A 324 -19.91 9.15 -10.32
C GLN A 324 -20.38 9.19 -8.85
N ARG A 325 -21.64 9.56 -8.59
CA ARG A 325 -22.22 9.52 -7.23
C ARG A 325 -22.13 8.13 -6.62
N LYS A 326 -22.55 7.10 -7.38
CA LYS A 326 -22.48 5.71 -6.94
C LYS A 326 -21.04 5.27 -6.64
N ALA A 327 -20.08 5.61 -7.51
CA ALA A 327 -18.67 5.27 -7.28
C ALA A 327 -18.08 5.95 -6.02
N VAL A 328 -18.43 7.22 -5.74
CA VAL A 328 -18.01 7.93 -4.53
C VAL A 328 -18.68 7.35 -3.27
N VAL A 329 -19.96 6.98 -3.35
CA VAL A 329 -20.67 6.25 -2.28
C VAL A 329 -19.95 4.94 -1.98
N GLU A 330 -19.74 4.07 -2.97
CA GLU A 330 -19.06 2.78 -2.81
C GLU A 330 -17.65 2.93 -2.20
N SER A 331 -16.88 3.92 -2.68
CA SER A 331 -15.54 4.25 -2.18
C SER A 331 -15.55 4.67 -0.69
N LEU A 332 -16.51 5.52 -0.30
CA LEU A 332 -16.67 5.94 1.08
C LEU A 332 -17.15 4.77 1.97
N MET A 333 -18.04 3.91 1.47
CA MET A 333 -18.50 2.74 2.23
C MET A 333 -17.36 1.74 2.52
N ALA A 334 -16.43 1.57 1.57
CA ALA A 334 -15.23 0.77 1.80
C ALA A 334 -14.35 1.39 2.92
N ALA A 335 -14.18 2.72 2.95
CA ALA A 335 -13.47 3.43 4.02
C ALA A 335 -14.16 3.31 5.39
N GLN A 336 -15.49 3.44 5.43
CA GLN A 336 -16.28 3.24 6.67
C GLN A 336 -16.12 1.82 7.22
N HIS A 337 -16.22 0.80 6.34
CA HIS A 337 -16.06 -0.60 6.73
C HIS A 337 -14.66 -0.86 7.29
N TYR A 338 -13.61 -0.33 6.65
CA TYR A 338 -12.24 -0.47 7.14
C TYR A 338 -12.03 0.11 8.55
N CYS A 339 -12.70 1.22 8.88
CA CYS A 339 -12.64 1.81 10.23
C CYS A 339 -13.24 0.85 11.28
N LEU A 340 -14.42 0.30 10.98
CA LEU A 340 -15.22 -0.56 11.87
C LEU A 340 -14.78 -2.03 11.91
N LEU A 341 -13.90 -2.44 10.99
CA LEU A 341 -13.47 -3.82 10.78
C LEU A 341 -12.93 -4.48 12.06
N THR A 342 -13.34 -5.73 12.30
CA THR A 342 -12.83 -6.56 13.41
C THR A 342 -11.79 -7.59 12.97
N THR A 343 -11.74 -7.94 11.68
CA THR A 343 -10.75 -8.86 11.08
C THR A 343 -9.43 -8.14 10.71
N CYS A 344 -8.45 -8.89 10.19
CA CYS A 344 -7.15 -8.33 9.78
C CYS A 344 -7.28 -7.15 8.80
N ARG A 345 -6.81 -5.97 9.21
CA ARG A 345 -6.87 -4.72 8.40
C ARG A 345 -6.07 -4.81 7.12
N ARG A 346 -4.86 -5.38 7.19
CA ARG A 346 -4.02 -5.55 6.01
C ARG A 346 -4.66 -6.47 4.97
N LYS A 347 -5.24 -7.60 5.40
CA LYS A 347 -5.94 -8.51 4.49
C LYS A 347 -7.09 -7.80 3.78
N PHE A 348 -7.85 -6.95 4.49
CA PHE A 348 -8.92 -6.16 3.90
C PHE A 348 -8.40 -5.15 2.85
N LEU A 349 -7.33 -4.41 3.16
CA LEU A 349 -6.70 -3.49 2.19
C LEU A 349 -6.21 -4.22 0.94
N LEU A 350 -5.50 -5.34 1.11
CA LEU A 350 -4.98 -6.12 -0.03
C LEU A 350 -6.12 -6.67 -0.88
N ASN A 351 -7.16 -7.24 -0.26
CA ASN A 351 -8.34 -7.73 -0.96
C ASN A 351 -9.06 -6.62 -1.74
N HIS A 352 -9.11 -5.38 -1.22
CA HIS A 352 -9.67 -4.22 -1.92
C HIS A 352 -8.93 -3.90 -3.23
N PHE A 353 -7.59 -4.07 -3.25
CA PHE A 353 -6.76 -3.94 -4.45
C PHE A 353 -6.67 -5.22 -5.29
N GLY A 354 -7.46 -6.26 -4.98
CA GLY A 354 -7.49 -7.53 -5.70
C GLY A 354 -6.38 -8.52 -5.35
N GLU A 355 -5.60 -8.28 -4.29
CA GLU A 355 -4.55 -9.17 -3.80
C GLU A 355 -5.04 -9.98 -2.58
N ASN A 356 -5.11 -11.30 -2.70
CA ASN A 356 -5.59 -12.14 -1.60
C ASN A 356 -4.45 -12.55 -0.65
N LEU A 357 -4.43 -12.01 0.57
CA LEU A 357 -3.54 -12.51 1.61
C LEU A 357 -4.01 -13.89 2.09
N SER A 358 -3.18 -14.91 1.89
CA SER A 358 -3.53 -16.29 2.20
C SER A 358 -3.61 -16.56 3.71
N ALA A 359 -2.74 -15.94 4.51
CA ALA A 359 -2.83 -15.93 5.96
C ALA A 359 -4.10 -15.22 6.47
N ALA A 360 -4.67 -15.69 7.58
CA ALA A 360 -5.84 -15.07 8.21
C ALA A 360 -5.50 -13.82 9.05
N LYS A 361 -4.28 -13.78 9.60
CA LYS A 361 -3.71 -12.69 10.41
C LYS A 361 -2.39 -12.24 9.79
N CYS A 362 -2.07 -10.94 9.87
CA CYS A 362 -0.80 -10.40 9.37
C CYS A 362 0.25 -10.13 10.45
N GLU A 363 -0.14 -10.27 11.73
CA GLU A 363 0.71 -10.01 12.91
C GLU A 363 1.32 -8.58 12.97
N ASN A 364 0.84 -7.67 12.12
CA ASN A 364 1.28 -6.28 12.03
C ASN A 364 0.11 -5.31 11.79
N CYS A 365 -1.00 -5.55 12.49
CA CYS A 365 -2.09 -4.60 12.64
C CYS A 365 -2.74 -4.77 14.02
N ASP A 366 -3.38 -3.72 14.53
CA ASP A 366 -4.13 -3.73 15.79
C ASP A 366 -5.02 -4.97 15.96
N ASN A 367 -5.85 -5.32 14.97
CA ASN A 367 -6.76 -6.46 14.98
C ASN A 367 -6.07 -7.84 14.98
N CYS A 368 -4.74 -7.89 14.75
CA CYS A 368 -3.95 -9.13 14.80
C CYS A 368 -3.02 -9.19 16.03
N ILE A 369 -2.60 -8.04 16.57
CA ILE A 369 -1.71 -7.95 17.73
C ILE A 369 -2.52 -7.88 19.04
N ILE A 370 -3.61 -7.11 19.07
CA ILE A 370 -4.45 -6.96 20.26
C ILE A 370 -5.31 -8.21 20.41
N SER A 371 -5.12 -8.94 21.49
CA SER A 371 -6.00 -10.04 21.90
C SER A 371 -7.32 -9.46 22.40
N ARG A 372 -8.26 -9.19 21.47
CA ARG A 372 -9.60 -8.73 21.83
C ARG A 372 -10.23 -9.72 22.80
N ARG A 373 -10.87 -9.21 23.87
CA ARG A 373 -11.66 -10.04 24.78
C ARG A 373 -12.81 -10.64 23.99
N GLU A 374 -12.90 -11.96 23.98
CA GLU A 374 -14.04 -12.66 23.42
C GLU A 374 -15.12 -12.82 24.50
N ARG A 375 -16.38 -12.66 24.11
CA ARG A 375 -17.54 -12.78 25.00
C ARG A 375 -18.64 -13.52 24.26
N ASP A 376 -19.37 -14.37 24.97
CA ASP A 376 -20.61 -14.91 24.42
C ASP A 376 -21.65 -13.78 24.28
N MET A 377 -22.08 -13.55 23.04
CA MET A 377 -23.10 -12.57 22.66
C MET A 377 -24.31 -13.28 22.02
N SER A 378 -24.50 -14.57 22.32
CA SER A 378 -25.56 -15.43 21.79
C SER A 378 -26.94 -14.76 21.81
N ARG A 379 -27.30 -14.16 22.96
CA ARG A 379 -28.55 -13.43 23.18
C ARG A 379 -28.66 -12.17 22.33
N GLU A 380 -27.68 -11.28 22.40
CA GLU A 380 -27.72 -9.99 21.71
C GLU A 380 -27.68 -10.20 20.19
N ALA A 381 -26.85 -11.12 19.72
CA ALA A 381 -26.78 -11.50 18.31
C ALA A 381 -28.08 -12.12 17.81
N PHE A 382 -28.73 -12.99 18.60
CA PHE A 382 -30.06 -13.51 18.28
C PHE A 382 -31.10 -12.38 18.17
N LEU A 383 -31.18 -11.49 19.16
CA LEU A 383 -32.11 -10.34 19.15
C LEU A 383 -31.93 -9.47 17.90
N LEU A 384 -30.68 -9.17 17.54
CA LEU A 384 -30.35 -8.35 16.36
C LEU A 384 -30.70 -9.05 15.04
N MET A 385 -30.29 -10.31 14.86
CA MET A 385 -30.59 -11.07 13.64
C MET A 385 -32.10 -11.33 13.49
N ALA A 386 -32.79 -11.70 14.57
CA ALA A 386 -34.24 -11.91 14.54
C ALA A 386 -35.01 -10.62 14.24
N CYS A 387 -34.53 -9.46 14.73
CA CYS A 387 -35.12 -8.16 14.40
C CYS A 387 -34.90 -7.79 12.93
N ILE A 388 -33.70 -7.98 12.39
CA ILE A 388 -33.37 -7.79 10.97
C ILE A 388 -34.23 -8.69 10.07
N GLN A 389 -34.40 -9.96 10.46
CA GLN A 389 -35.26 -10.92 9.75
C GLN A 389 -36.73 -10.49 9.78
N SER A 390 -37.23 -10.04 10.93
CA SER A 390 -38.60 -9.49 11.08
C SER A 390 -38.82 -8.25 10.21
N CYS A 391 -37.77 -7.43 10.06
CA CYS A 391 -37.72 -6.27 9.16
C CYS A 391 -37.61 -6.65 7.65
N LYS A 392 -37.64 -7.95 7.31
CA LYS A 392 -37.53 -8.52 5.96
C LYS A 392 -36.29 -8.05 5.17
N GLY A 393 -35.23 -7.66 5.87
CA GLY A 393 -34.00 -7.13 5.27
C GLY A 393 -34.14 -5.82 4.48
N ARG A 394 -35.28 -5.12 4.54
CA ARG A 394 -35.58 -3.93 3.71
C ARG A 394 -34.98 -2.61 4.22
N TRP A 395 -34.19 -2.66 5.28
CA TRP A 395 -33.76 -1.47 6.01
C TRP A 395 -32.29 -1.58 6.42
N GLY A 396 -31.60 -0.44 6.48
CA GLY A 396 -30.31 -0.33 7.16
C GLY A 396 -30.46 -0.38 8.69
N LEU A 397 -29.32 -0.53 9.38
CA LEU A 397 -29.23 -0.82 10.82
C LEU A 397 -30.03 0.11 11.75
N ASN A 398 -30.29 1.36 11.36
CA ASN A 398 -31.06 2.30 12.18
C ASN A 398 -32.45 1.75 12.56
N MET A 399 -33.15 1.08 11.64
CA MET A 399 -34.53 0.62 11.89
C MET A 399 -34.58 -0.57 12.89
N PRO A 400 -33.84 -1.68 12.70
CA PRO A 400 -33.79 -2.76 13.69
C PRO A 400 -33.29 -2.29 15.07
N VAL A 401 -32.29 -1.40 15.09
CA VAL A 401 -31.74 -0.87 16.35
C VAL A 401 -32.72 0.03 17.09
N ASP A 402 -33.49 0.86 16.38
CA ASP A 402 -34.56 1.66 16.97
C ASP A 402 -35.68 0.78 17.56
N ILE A 403 -36.06 -0.31 16.88
CA ILE A 403 -37.03 -1.29 17.37
C ILE A 403 -36.52 -1.95 18.66
N LEU A 404 -35.31 -2.51 18.65
CA LEU A 404 -34.71 -3.16 19.83
C LEU A 404 -34.58 -2.20 21.01
N ARG A 405 -34.24 -0.93 20.79
CA ARG A 405 -34.14 0.08 21.85
C ARG A 405 -35.49 0.64 22.29
N GLY A 406 -36.60 0.25 21.66
CA GLY A 406 -37.94 0.72 22.01
C GLY A 406 -38.16 2.20 21.65
N SER A 407 -37.59 2.63 20.53
CA SER A 407 -37.74 3.99 19.99
C SER A 407 -39.20 4.28 19.63
N ARG A 408 -39.63 5.52 19.85
CA ARG A 408 -40.94 6.04 19.40
C ARG A 408 -40.78 6.96 18.18
N SER A 409 -39.71 6.80 17.41
CA SER A 409 -39.52 7.54 16.17
C SER A 409 -40.69 7.27 15.21
N LYS A 410 -41.18 8.31 14.52
CA LYS A 410 -42.36 8.23 13.64
C LYS A 410 -42.29 7.02 12.69
N LYS A 411 -41.10 6.79 12.12
CA LYS A 411 -40.79 5.67 11.22
C LYS A 411 -41.10 4.28 11.81
N VAL A 412 -40.87 4.07 13.10
CA VAL A 412 -41.15 2.79 13.79
C VAL A 412 -42.66 2.59 14.00
N LEU A 413 -43.38 3.65 14.34
CA LEU A 413 -44.82 3.66 14.58
C LEU A 413 -45.62 3.49 13.27
N ASP A 414 -45.23 4.23 12.23
CA ASP A 414 -45.81 4.16 10.88
C ASP A 414 -45.63 2.75 10.27
N ALA A 415 -44.52 2.06 10.60
CA ALA A 415 -44.26 0.68 10.18
C ALA A 415 -44.84 -0.39 11.15
N HIS A 416 -45.65 0.03 12.14
CA HIS A 416 -46.25 -0.82 13.19
C HIS A 416 -45.26 -1.78 13.89
N SER A 417 -43.98 -1.38 13.93
CA SER A 417 -42.89 -2.21 14.44
C SER A 417 -42.75 -2.13 15.97
N ASP A 418 -43.52 -1.25 16.59
CA ASP A 418 -43.78 -1.18 18.03
C ASP A 418 -44.52 -2.41 18.58
N LYS A 419 -45.27 -3.12 17.71
CA LYS A 419 -46.02 -4.34 18.06
C LYS A 419 -45.20 -5.62 17.97
N LEU A 420 -43.94 -5.56 17.53
CA LEU A 420 -43.08 -6.74 17.43
C LEU A 420 -42.68 -7.23 18.83
N PRO A 421 -42.64 -8.56 19.09
CA PRO A 421 -42.18 -9.10 20.39
C PRO A 421 -40.77 -8.68 20.81
N LEU A 422 -39.95 -8.26 19.84
CA LEU A 422 -38.57 -7.80 20.04
C LEU A 422 -38.47 -6.31 20.45
N TYR A 423 -39.57 -5.56 20.42
CA TYR A 423 -39.57 -4.13 20.67
C TYR A 423 -39.15 -3.80 22.11
N GLY A 424 -38.08 -3.01 22.25
CA GLY A 424 -37.57 -2.59 23.56
C GLY A 424 -36.76 -3.64 24.34
N LEU A 425 -36.55 -4.85 23.83
CA LEU A 425 -35.75 -5.89 24.51
C LEU A 425 -34.25 -5.55 24.60
N GLY A 426 -33.77 -4.64 23.76
CA GLY A 426 -32.37 -4.18 23.70
C GLY A 426 -32.11 -2.80 24.33
N LYS A 427 -33.02 -2.30 25.19
CA LYS A 427 -32.91 -0.98 25.85
C LYS A 427 -31.64 -0.77 26.67
N GLY A 428 -31.03 -1.84 27.19
CA GLY A 428 -29.80 -1.76 28.00
C GLY A 428 -28.56 -1.27 27.24
N TYR A 429 -28.59 -1.25 25.90
CA TYR A 429 -27.45 -0.89 25.05
C TYR A 429 -27.75 0.34 24.17
N SER A 430 -26.68 1.07 23.83
CA SER A 430 -26.75 2.27 22.98
C SER A 430 -26.97 1.90 21.50
N SER A 431 -27.34 2.90 20.67
CA SER A 431 -27.41 2.69 19.21
C SER A 431 -26.04 2.34 18.60
N ASN A 432 -24.96 2.87 19.17
CA ASN A 432 -23.60 2.62 18.69
C ASN A 432 -23.15 1.20 19.01
N TRP A 433 -23.35 0.75 20.25
CA TRP A 433 -23.13 -0.63 20.71
C TRP A 433 -23.84 -1.64 19.77
N TRP A 434 -25.14 -1.47 19.53
CA TRP A 434 -25.90 -2.36 18.64
C TRP A 434 -25.37 -2.37 17.20
N LYS A 435 -24.95 -1.21 16.67
CA LYS A 435 -24.31 -1.11 15.36
C LYS A 435 -22.93 -1.79 15.33
N ALA A 436 -22.15 -1.68 16.39
CA ALA A 436 -20.86 -2.36 16.51
C ALA A 436 -21.02 -3.88 16.52
N LEU A 437 -22.07 -4.40 17.18
CA LEU A 437 -22.44 -5.81 17.11
C LEU A 437 -22.81 -6.21 15.69
N ALA A 438 -23.62 -5.40 15.00
CA ALA A 438 -24.00 -5.65 13.61
C ALA A 438 -22.77 -5.78 12.69
N TYR A 439 -21.81 -4.85 12.76
CA TYR A 439 -20.59 -4.92 11.97
C TYR A 439 -19.68 -6.11 12.35
N THR A 440 -19.70 -6.54 13.62
CA THR A 440 -19.02 -7.76 14.06
C THR A 440 -19.67 -9.02 13.46
N LEU A 441 -21.00 -9.06 13.38
CA LEU A 441 -21.76 -10.14 12.73
C LEU A 441 -21.62 -10.13 11.20
N ILE A 442 -21.53 -8.95 10.56
CA ILE A 442 -21.21 -8.81 9.12
C ILE A 442 -19.80 -9.37 8.87
N SER A 443 -18.80 -8.92 9.65
CA SER A 443 -17.40 -9.39 9.54
C SER A 443 -17.27 -10.90 9.78
N SER A 444 -18.15 -11.47 10.60
CA SER A 444 -18.21 -12.91 10.91
C SER A 444 -19.08 -13.72 9.93
N GLY A 445 -19.67 -13.07 8.92
CA GLY A 445 -20.49 -13.68 7.87
C GLY A 445 -21.90 -14.12 8.30
N TYR A 446 -22.43 -13.64 9.42
CA TYR A 446 -23.81 -13.93 9.88
C TYR A 446 -24.85 -12.93 9.33
N LEU A 447 -24.42 -11.70 9.06
CA LEU A 447 -25.21 -10.66 8.38
C LEU A 447 -24.57 -10.32 7.04
N MET A 448 -25.36 -9.79 6.11
CA MET A 448 -24.87 -9.23 4.84
C MET A 448 -25.42 -7.81 4.68
N GLU A 449 -24.56 -6.89 4.26
CA GLU A 449 -24.97 -5.54 3.83
C GLU A 449 -25.10 -5.53 2.30
N THR A 450 -26.25 -5.04 1.82
CA THR A 450 -26.57 -4.90 0.40
C THR A 450 -26.86 -3.44 0.09
N VAL A 451 -26.13 -2.86 -0.86
CA VAL A 451 -26.37 -1.51 -1.37
C VAL A 451 -27.29 -1.62 -2.58
N VAL A 452 -28.45 -0.98 -2.50
CA VAL A 452 -29.39 -0.83 -3.62
C VAL A 452 -29.48 0.66 -3.91
N ASP A 453 -29.06 1.05 -5.11
CA ASP A 453 -28.83 2.43 -5.54
C ASP A 453 -27.90 3.18 -4.57
N ILE A 454 -28.47 4.02 -3.70
CA ILE A 454 -27.77 4.79 -2.65
C ILE A 454 -28.08 4.30 -1.23
N TYR A 455 -29.01 3.36 -1.07
CA TYR A 455 -29.53 2.95 0.25
C TYR A 455 -28.89 1.66 0.74
N LYS A 456 -28.38 1.70 1.98
CA LYS A 456 -27.92 0.51 2.71
C LYS A 456 -29.10 -0.29 3.24
N THR A 457 -29.12 -1.57 2.92
CA THR A 457 -30.00 -2.58 3.51
C THR A 457 -29.16 -3.65 4.18
N VAL A 458 -29.61 -4.18 5.32
CA VAL A 458 -28.93 -5.29 6.00
C VAL A 458 -29.88 -6.46 6.11
N SER A 459 -29.39 -7.64 5.73
CA SER A 459 -30.12 -8.91 5.74
C SER A 459 -29.36 -9.98 6.52
N VAL A 460 -30.05 -11.04 6.91
CA VAL A 460 -29.42 -12.20 7.55
C VAL A 460 -28.83 -13.10 6.47
N SER A 461 -27.57 -13.51 6.62
CA SER A 461 -26.90 -14.41 5.68
C SER A 461 -27.44 -15.84 5.79
N PRO A 462 -27.16 -16.75 4.85
CA PRO A 462 -27.47 -18.18 5.01
C PRO A 462 -26.92 -18.77 6.33
N LYS A 463 -25.72 -18.36 6.74
CA LYS A 463 -25.10 -18.75 8.02
C LYS A 463 -25.84 -18.16 9.23
N GLY A 464 -26.32 -16.92 9.14
CA GLY A 464 -27.17 -16.30 10.16
C GLY A 464 -28.55 -16.95 10.27
N VAL A 465 -29.16 -17.34 9.15
CA VAL A 465 -30.44 -18.07 9.13
C VAL A 465 -30.26 -19.45 9.74
N GLN A 466 -29.16 -20.15 9.46
CA GLN A 466 -28.80 -21.42 10.10
C GLN A 466 -28.66 -21.26 11.63
N TYR A 467 -27.94 -20.23 12.09
CA TYR A 467 -27.80 -19.90 13.51
C TYR A 467 -29.16 -19.62 14.17
N LEU A 468 -29.99 -18.75 13.57
CA LEU A 468 -31.34 -18.46 14.07
C LEU A 468 -32.23 -19.72 14.13
N SER A 469 -32.11 -20.62 13.15
CA SER A 469 -32.88 -21.87 13.10
C SER A 469 -32.43 -22.90 14.14
N SER A 470 -31.19 -22.80 14.62
CA SER A 470 -30.67 -23.62 15.74
C SER A 470 -30.98 -23.04 17.13
N ALA A 471 -31.60 -21.86 17.21
CA ALA A 471 -32.04 -21.26 18.47
C ALA A 471 -33.51 -21.57 18.77
N THR A 472 -33.82 -21.75 20.04
CA THR A 472 -35.17 -21.95 20.59
C THR A 472 -35.43 -20.90 21.68
N PRO A 473 -36.68 -20.73 22.15
CA PRO A 473 -36.97 -19.80 23.25
C PRO A 473 -36.14 -20.06 24.53
N ASP A 474 -35.82 -21.33 24.81
CA ASP A 474 -35.14 -21.78 26.04
C ASP A 474 -33.64 -22.03 25.85
N TYR A 475 -33.14 -22.06 24.60
CA TYR A 475 -31.73 -22.31 24.30
C TYR A 475 -31.25 -21.48 23.10
N GLN A 476 -30.19 -20.71 23.32
CA GLN A 476 -29.46 -19.98 22.29
C GLN A 476 -28.09 -20.65 22.10
N PRO A 477 -27.69 -21.04 20.87
CA PRO A 477 -26.37 -21.57 20.62
C PRO A 477 -25.31 -20.53 21.03
N PRO A 478 -24.25 -20.90 21.78
CA PRO A 478 -23.19 -19.97 22.15
C PRO A 478 -22.59 -19.30 20.91
N LEU A 479 -22.50 -17.97 20.93
CA LEU A 479 -21.89 -17.19 19.86
C LEU A 479 -20.86 -16.24 20.46
N VAL A 480 -19.68 -16.81 20.65
CA VAL A 480 -18.50 -16.10 21.12
C VAL A 480 -18.00 -15.17 20.02
N LEU A 481 -17.98 -13.87 20.31
CA LEU A 481 -17.54 -12.80 19.40
C LEU A 481 -16.50 -11.90 20.06
N PRO A 482 -15.58 -11.30 19.29
CA PRO A 482 -14.64 -10.31 19.81
C PRO A 482 -15.36 -9.02 20.18
N VAL A 483 -15.28 -8.61 21.44
CA VAL A 483 -15.80 -7.32 21.90
C VAL A 483 -15.02 -6.19 21.21
N THR A 484 -15.71 -5.16 20.74
CA THR A 484 -15.06 -3.98 20.11
C THR A 484 -14.83 -2.87 21.14
N ASN A 485 -13.87 -1.98 20.89
CA ASN A 485 -13.61 -0.85 21.79
C ASN A 485 -14.83 0.07 21.93
N GLU A 486 -15.66 0.22 20.89
CA GLU A 486 -16.95 0.94 20.97
C GLU A 486 -17.94 0.27 21.93
N MET A 487 -17.91 -1.07 22.08
CA MET A 487 -18.73 -1.77 23.08
C MET A 487 -18.17 -1.58 24.49
N VAL A 488 -16.85 -1.75 24.67
CA VAL A 488 -16.19 -1.62 25.99
C VAL A 488 -16.33 -0.21 26.55
N ALA A 489 -16.10 0.81 25.72
CA ALA A 489 -16.18 2.21 26.13
C ALA A 489 -17.59 2.66 26.55
N GLU A 490 -18.64 1.94 26.13
CA GLU A 490 -20.04 2.20 26.51
C GLU A 490 -20.52 1.30 27.67
N GLU A 491 -19.71 0.34 28.16
CA GLU A 491 -20.11 -0.65 29.19
C GLU A 491 -19.64 -0.36 30.63
N GLY A 492 -18.86 0.70 30.91
CA GLY A 492 -18.50 1.08 32.28
C GLY A 492 -17.77 2.43 32.38
N ASN A 493 -17.74 3.16 33.51
CA ASN A 493 -18.24 2.92 34.88
C ASN A 493 -17.79 1.64 35.62
N ILE A 494 -16.80 0.93 35.08
CA ILE A 494 -16.02 -0.06 35.81
C ILE A 494 -14.56 0.39 35.72
N SER A 495 -13.85 0.34 36.85
CA SER A 495 -12.54 0.96 37.06
C SER A 495 -11.50 0.55 36.01
N GLN A 496 -10.95 1.55 35.31
CA GLN A 496 -9.81 1.40 34.40
C GLN A 496 -8.58 0.91 35.16
N SER A 497 -8.37 -0.40 35.18
CA SER A 497 -7.11 -1.02 35.60
C SER A 497 -6.17 -1.14 34.39
N SER A 498 -5.42 -0.06 34.17
CA SER A 498 -4.11 -0.06 33.49
C SER A 498 -3.99 -0.74 32.11
N GLU A 499 -4.61 -0.19 31.06
CA GLU A 499 -4.20 -0.47 29.66
C GLU A 499 -2.84 0.17 29.31
N ALA A 500 -2.31 1.05 30.17
CA ALA A 500 -0.97 1.62 30.08
C ALA A 500 0.17 0.57 30.08
N GLY A 501 -0.12 -0.69 30.44
CA GLY A 501 0.84 -1.80 30.39
C GLY A 501 1.14 -2.34 28.99
N GLU A 502 0.16 -2.35 28.07
CA GLU A 502 0.32 -3.02 26.77
C GLU A 502 0.90 -2.11 25.68
N LEU A 503 0.72 -0.78 25.76
CA LEU A 503 1.30 0.16 24.79
C LEU A 503 2.84 0.11 24.72
N LYS A 504 3.52 -0.34 25.79
CA LYS A 504 4.98 -0.53 25.83
C LYS A 504 5.51 -1.55 24.80
N LYS A 505 4.66 -2.43 24.26
CA LYS A 505 5.02 -3.37 23.18
C LYS A 505 4.99 -2.77 21.76
N LEU A 506 4.30 -1.65 21.53
CA LEU A 506 4.33 -0.99 20.23
C LEU A 506 5.49 -0.01 20.07
N SER A 507 5.90 0.67 21.16
CA SER A 507 7.08 1.54 21.18
C SER A 507 8.42 0.78 21.21
N THR A 508 8.41 -0.55 21.09
CA THR A 508 9.61 -1.41 21.07
C THR A 508 9.77 -2.19 19.76
N LEU A 509 8.98 -1.89 18.73
CA LEU A 509 9.17 -2.44 17.37
C LEU A 509 10.46 -1.93 16.68
N GLU A 510 11.17 -0.98 17.28
CA GLU A 510 12.51 -0.54 16.85
C GLU A 510 13.64 -1.51 17.29
N SER A 511 13.34 -2.42 18.24
CA SER A 511 14.30 -3.37 18.84
C SER A 511 14.62 -4.64 18.01
N GLU A 512 14.27 -4.68 16.71
CA GLU A 512 14.89 -5.68 15.80
C GLU A 512 16.37 -5.31 15.55
N GLY A 513 17.23 -5.79 16.46
CA GLY A 513 18.68 -5.94 16.24
C GLY A 513 19.61 -4.96 16.97
N PHE A 514 19.12 -4.10 17.85
CA PHE A 514 19.96 -3.18 18.64
C PHE A 514 20.01 -3.54 20.12
N SER A 515 21.19 -3.42 20.72
CA SER A 515 21.33 -3.17 22.17
C SER A 515 21.11 -1.69 22.50
N GLU A 516 20.82 -1.37 23.76
CA GLU A 516 20.56 0.00 24.25
C GLU A 516 21.69 0.99 23.88
N ALA A 517 22.95 0.53 23.93
CA ALA A 517 24.10 1.34 23.50
C ALA A 517 24.16 1.56 21.98
N GLU A 518 23.70 0.60 21.17
CA GLU A 518 23.68 0.74 19.71
C GLU A 518 22.52 1.62 19.23
N GLU A 519 21.40 1.61 19.95
CA GLU A 519 20.27 2.53 19.77
C GLU A 519 20.69 3.98 20.09
N GLN A 520 21.40 4.20 21.21
CA GLN A 520 22.02 5.49 21.52
C GLN A 520 23.01 5.94 20.42
N LEU A 521 23.90 5.04 19.97
CA LEU A 521 24.82 5.33 18.86
C LEU A 521 24.07 5.71 17.57
N TYR A 522 22.99 5.01 17.25
CA TYR A 522 22.14 5.28 16.09
C TYR A 522 21.55 6.69 16.15
N HIS A 523 20.95 7.10 17.28
CA HIS A 523 20.42 8.46 17.45
C HIS A 523 21.51 9.54 17.36
N MET A 524 22.67 9.34 17.99
CA MET A 524 23.79 10.29 17.89
C MET A 524 24.29 10.44 16.45
N LEU A 525 24.31 9.36 15.65
CA LEU A 525 24.65 9.42 14.22
C LEU A 525 23.59 10.14 13.37
N LEU A 526 22.31 10.08 13.74
CA LEU A 526 21.25 10.88 13.09
C LEU A 526 21.43 12.37 13.34
N GLU A 527 21.79 12.79 14.56
CA GLU A 527 22.10 14.18 14.87
C GLU A 527 23.30 14.71 14.10
N GLU A 528 24.40 13.95 14.04
CA GLU A 528 25.59 14.33 13.27
C GLU A 528 25.29 14.43 11.77
N ARG A 529 24.47 13.52 11.23
CA ARG A 529 23.94 13.64 9.85
C ARG A 529 23.15 14.95 9.65
N MET A 530 22.32 15.36 10.61
CA MET A 530 21.60 16.64 10.54
C MET A 530 22.53 17.85 10.58
N LYS A 531 23.59 17.83 11.40
CA LYS A 531 24.60 18.90 11.47
C LYS A 531 25.31 19.05 10.12
N LEU A 532 25.73 17.93 9.51
CA LEU A 532 26.35 17.90 8.18
C LEU A 532 25.38 18.39 7.09
N ALA A 533 24.12 17.97 7.13
CA ALA A 533 23.08 18.38 6.16
C ALA A 533 22.85 19.89 6.15
N ARG A 534 22.79 20.52 7.34
CA ARG A 534 22.68 21.98 7.49
C ARG A 534 23.92 22.70 6.97
N GLY A 535 25.12 22.18 7.19
CA GLY A 535 26.37 22.75 6.66
C GLY A 535 26.47 22.72 5.13
N VAL A 536 25.81 21.78 4.47
CA VAL A 536 25.77 21.63 3.00
C VAL A 536 24.52 22.25 2.36
N GLY A 537 23.50 22.60 3.15
CA GLY A 537 22.23 23.13 2.65
C GLY A 537 21.36 22.07 1.96
N THR A 538 21.36 20.83 2.44
CA THR A 538 20.59 19.72 1.87
C THR A 538 19.77 18.97 2.93
N ALA A 539 18.89 18.07 2.51
CA ALA A 539 18.09 17.26 3.44
C ALA A 539 18.92 16.10 4.02
N PRO A 540 18.75 15.70 5.30
CA PRO A 540 19.60 14.69 5.94
C PRO A 540 19.61 13.32 5.23
N TYR A 541 18.45 12.87 4.75
CA TYR A 541 18.34 11.60 4.01
C TYR A 541 19.06 11.61 2.65
N ALA A 542 19.35 12.80 2.08
CA ALA A 542 20.10 12.94 0.84
C ALA A 542 21.62 12.76 1.03
N ILE A 543 22.12 12.94 2.25
CA ILE A 543 23.50 12.56 2.63
C ILE A 543 23.61 11.04 2.72
N CYS A 544 22.74 10.42 3.52
CA CYS A 544 22.62 8.97 3.63
C CYS A 544 21.28 8.59 4.28
N GLY A 545 20.67 7.49 3.83
CA GLY A 545 19.39 7.03 4.36
C GLY A 545 19.49 6.41 5.76
N ASP A 546 18.39 6.42 6.51
CA ASP A 546 18.32 5.88 7.88
C ASP A 546 18.75 4.40 7.95
N GLN A 547 18.37 3.58 6.96
CA GLN A 547 18.80 2.18 6.87
C GLN A 547 20.33 2.04 6.72
N THR A 548 20.99 3.01 6.06
CA THR A 548 22.45 3.07 5.96
C THR A 548 23.08 3.49 7.30
N ILE A 549 22.49 4.46 8.01
CA ILE A 549 22.91 4.82 9.38
C ILE A 549 22.74 3.63 10.35
N LYS A 550 21.63 2.88 10.27
CA LYS A 550 21.43 1.64 11.06
C LYS A 550 22.52 0.61 10.77
N LYS A 551 22.86 0.38 9.49
CA LYS A 551 23.99 -0.49 9.14
C LYS A 551 25.33 0.03 9.67
N ILE A 552 25.57 1.35 9.68
CA ILE A 552 26.79 1.96 10.25
C ILE A 552 26.84 1.74 11.78
N ALA A 553 25.75 1.97 12.51
CA ALA A 553 25.67 1.78 13.95
C ALA A 553 25.91 0.30 14.38
N LEU A 554 25.46 -0.66 13.56
CA LEU A 554 25.71 -2.09 13.77
C LEU A 554 27.12 -2.53 13.38
N THR A 555 27.64 -2.09 12.23
CA THR A 555 28.93 -2.54 11.69
C THR A 555 30.16 -1.81 12.27
N ARG A 556 29.94 -0.61 12.85
CA ARG A 556 30.93 0.28 13.48
C ARG A 556 32.28 0.33 12.73
N PRO A 557 32.28 0.69 11.44
CA PRO A 557 33.44 0.52 10.57
C PRO A 557 34.61 1.41 11.04
N SER A 558 35.78 0.82 11.24
CA SER A 558 37.02 1.53 11.57
C SER A 558 37.76 2.07 10.33
N THR A 559 37.49 1.50 9.15
CA THR A 559 38.20 1.81 7.90
C THR A 559 37.27 2.30 6.80
N LYS A 560 37.81 3.13 5.89
CA LYS A 560 37.11 3.59 4.68
C LYS A 560 36.62 2.44 3.80
N ALA A 561 37.36 1.34 3.74
CA ALA A 561 36.98 0.16 2.97
C ALA A 561 35.74 -0.55 3.56
N ARG A 562 35.67 -0.71 4.89
CA ARG A 562 34.49 -1.26 5.56
C ARG A 562 33.28 -0.32 5.45
N LEU A 563 33.49 0.98 5.63
CA LEU A 563 32.46 2.00 5.45
C LEU A 563 31.89 2.00 4.02
N ALA A 564 32.75 1.93 3.00
CA ALA A 564 32.33 1.85 1.59
C ALA A 564 31.50 0.59 1.26
N ASN A 565 31.77 -0.55 1.92
CA ASN A 565 31.03 -1.79 1.67
C ASN A 565 29.59 -1.81 2.23
N ILE A 566 29.15 -0.75 2.92
CA ILE A 566 27.78 -0.62 3.40
C ILE A 566 26.87 -0.09 2.27
N ASP A 567 25.74 -0.77 1.99
CA ASP A 567 24.79 -0.31 0.97
C ASP A 567 24.34 1.14 1.24
N GLY A 568 24.36 1.97 0.20
CA GLY A 568 24.05 3.39 0.27
C GLY A 568 25.23 4.32 0.59
N VAL A 569 26.41 3.79 0.95
CA VAL A 569 27.61 4.62 1.22
C VAL A 569 28.50 4.81 -0.02
N ASN A 570 28.51 3.84 -0.92
CA ASN A 570 29.42 3.82 -2.08
C ASN A 570 29.03 4.83 -3.17
N GLN A 571 29.87 5.84 -3.44
CA GLN A 571 29.78 6.68 -4.65
C GLN A 571 31.16 7.02 -5.28
N THR A 572 31.23 6.86 -6.61
CA THR A 572 32.28 7.31 -7.56
C THR A 572 33.65 6.59 -7.63
N MET A 573 33.73 5.65 -8.57
CA MET A 573 34.89 5.25 -9.39
C MET A 573 34.33 5.12 -10.83
N THR A 574 34.97 5.53 -11.94
CA THR A 574 36.34 5.97 -12.24
C THR A 574 36.35 7.11 -13.28
N SER A 575 37.54 7.68 -13.51
CA SER A 575 37.83 8.80 -14.43
C SER A 575 37.77 8.47 -15.93
N SER A 576 36.91 9.16 -16.69
CA SER A 576 37.10 9.46 -18.13
C SER A 576 36.00 10.40 -18.67
N GLY A 577 36.31 11.66 -19.00
CA GLY A 577 35.43 12.52 -19.82
C GLY A 577 35.35 14.02 -19.46
N SER A 578 35.94 14.87 -20.31
CA SER A 578 35.75 16.33 -20.45
C SER A 578 36.13 17.28 -19.28
N PRO A 579 36.95 18.33 -19.50
CA PRO A 579 37.40 19.25 -18.42
C PRO A 579 36.37 20.26 -17.87
N PHE A 580 35.14 20.33 -18.41
CA PHE A 580 34.26 21.49 -18.20
C PHE A 580 33.18 21.36 -17.09
N VAL A 581 33.17 20.28 -16.30
CA VAL A 581 32.13 20.00 -15.28
C VAL A 581 32.72 19.87 -13.86
N LEU A 582 33.78 20.64 -13.56
CA LEU A 582 34.59 20.43 -12.35
C LEU A 582 33.96 20.93 -11.03
N ASN A 583 32.88 21.72 -11.08
CA ASN A 583 32.37 22.46 -9.90
C ASN A 583 31.03 21.97 -9.31
N LEU A 584 30.43 20.89 -9.84
CA LEU A 584 29.20 20.29 -9.29
C LEU A 584 29.28 18.76 -9.11
N MET A 585 30.19 18.08 -9.81
CA MET A 585 30.47 16.64 -9.60
C MET A 585 31.30 16.37 -8.34
N LEU A 586 31.64 17.39 -7.56
CA LEU A 586 32.40 17.26 -6.31
C LEU A 586 31.56 16.63 -5.19
N THR A 587 30.29 17.00 -5.03
CA THR A 587 29.56 16.95 -3.73
C THR A 587 29.60 15.61 -2.99
N ILE A 588 29.51 14.47 -3.67
CA ILE A 588 29.41 13.16 -2.98
C ILE A 588 30.74 12.37 -2.95
N LYS A 589 31.62 12.59 -3.94
CA LYS A 589 33.04 12.21 -3.80
C LYS A 589 33.70 13.00 -2.66
N TYR A 590 33.32 14.27 -2.53
CA TYR A 590 33.66 15.16 -1.42
C TYR A 590 33.18 14.55 -0.10
N LEU A 591 31.91 14.13 0.04
CA LEU A 591 31.39 13.55 1.28
C LEU A 591 32.28 12.43 1.88
N LEU A 592 32.75 11.47 1.08
CA LEU A 592 33.67 10.42 1.55
C LEU A 592 35.15 10.86 1.64
N MET A 593 35.59 11.86 0.88
CA MET A 593 36.98 12.34 0.91
C MET A 593 37.24 13.41 1.98
N THR A 594 36.31 14.31 2.26
CA THR A 594 36.39 15.34 3.31
C THR A 594 35.74 14.88 4.61
N HIS A 595 34.51 14.37 4.56
CA HIS A 595 33.82 13.90 5.77
C HIS A 595 34.07 12.42 6.08
N GLY A 596 34.57 11.58 5.17
CA GLY A 596 34.83 10.16 5.50
C GLY A 596 35.85 9.95 6.62
N ASN A 597 36.85 10.83 6.76
CA ASN A 597 37.74 10.84 7.94
C ASN A 597 36.98 11.25 9.21
N HIS A 598 36.19 12.33 9.11
CA HIS A 598 35.42 12.87 10.22
C HIS A 598 34.34 11.90 10.70
N VAL A 599 33.60 11.25 9.80
CA VAL A 599 32.61 10.21 10.10
C VAL A 599 33.24 9.01 10.78
N LEU A 600 34.43 8.55 10.34
CA LEU A 600 35.16 7.48 11.05
C LEU A 600 35.62 7.93 12.45
N GLN A 601 36.13 9.15 12.59
CA GLN A 601 36.48 9.73 13.90
C GLN A 601 35.26 9.87 14.82
N THR A 602 34.11 10.28 14.28
CA THR A 602 32.84 10.41 15.00
C THR A 602 32.31 9.04 15.41
N ILE A 603 32.27 8.05 14.50
CA ILE A 603 31.92 6.65 14.85
C ILE A 603 32.84 6.12 15.95
N GLU A 604 34.14 6.36 15.86
CA GLU A 604 35.12 5.96 16.86
C GLU A 604 34.92 6.66 18.22
N HIS A 605 34.72 7.98 18.21
CA HIS A 605 34.49 8.76 19.43
C HIS A 605 33.19 8.35 20.13
N LEU A 606 32.09 8.26 19.38
CA LEU A 606 30.78 7.86 19.90
C LEU A 606 30.78 6.40 20.37
N SER A 607 31.42 5.48 19.63
CA SER A 607 31.55 4.08 20.05
C SER A 607 32.36 3.96 21.34
N ARG A 608 33.46 4.71 21.49
CA ARG A 608 34.23 4.77 22.76
C ARG A 608 33.40 5.33 23.91
N GLN A 609 32.64 6.41 23.69
CA GLN A 609 31.76 7.01 24.71
C GLN A 609 30.71 5.99 25.22
N LEU A 610 30.24 5.11 24.35
CA LEU A 610 29.23 4.09 24.63
C LEU A 610 29.83 2.70 24.96
N ASN A 611 31.15 2.60 25.13
CA ASN A 611 31.90 1.36 25.39
C ASN A 611 31.67 0.24 24.35
N LEU A 612 31.38 0.60 23.10
CA LEU A 612 31.19 -0.32 21.97
C LEU A 612 32.51 -0.59 21.24
N SER A 613 32.76 -1.85 20.90
CA SER A 613 33.90 -2.22 20.06
C SER A 613 33.68 -1.80 18.61
N LEU A 614 34.72 -1.23 18.00
CA LEU A 614 34.77 -1.01 16.56
C LEU A 614 34.86 -2.33 15.80
N ASP A 615 34.48 -2.27 14.53
CA ASP A 615 34.67 -3.36 13.57
C ASP A 615 34.02 -4.68 13.96
N GLY A 616 33.03 -4.62 14.85
CA GLY A 616 32.20 -5.76 15.24
C GLY A 616 31.76 -6.55 14.03
N GLU A 617 31.67 -7.87 14.18
CA GLU A 617 30.98 -8.67 13.19
C GLU A 617 29.60 -8.07 13.03
N ALA A 618 29.29 -7.59 11.83
CA ALA A 618 27.92 -7.40 11.43
C ALA A 618 27.30 -8.78 11.58
N SER A 619 26.53 -8.98 12.66
CA SER A 619 25.85 -10.23 12.89
C SER A 619 25.09 -10.53 11.60
N ILE A 620 25.41 -11.64 10.95
CA ILE A 620 24.72 -12.05 9.70
C ILE A 620 23.36 -12.64 10.08
N GLN A 621 22.63 -11.90 10.91
CA GLN A 621 21.26 -11.58 10.61
C GLN A 621 21.28 -10.75 9.32
N THR A 622 21.32 -11.46 8.18
CA THR A 622 20.67 -10.95 6.97
C THR A 622 19.40 -10.26 7.42
N ALA A 623 19.24 -8.98 7.05
CA ALA A 623 18.06 -8.23 7.40
C ALA A 623 16.82 -9.10 7.21
N THR A 624 15.99 -9.18 8.25
CA THR A 624 14.64 -9.70 8.21
C THR A 624 13.77 -8.80 7.32
N THR A 625 14.11 -8.77 6.02
CA THR A 625 13.13 -9.22 5.04
C THR A 625 12.45 -10.43 5.63
N ARG A 626 11.25 -10.20 6.19
CA ARG A 626 10.24 -11.24 6.27
C ARG A 626 10.15 -11.77 4.85
N LYS A 627 10.81 -12.90 4.57
CA LYS A 627 10.54 -13.64 3.36
C LYS A 627 9.05 -13.86 3.37
N VAL A 628 8.40 -13.46 2.27
CA VAL A 628 7.00 -13.75 1.99
C VAL A 628 6.73 -15.18 2.44
N TYR A 629 5.87 -15.34 3.45
CA TYR A 629 5.33 -16.64 3.78
C TYR A 629 4.25 -16.93 2.73
N PRO A 630 4.46 -17.84 1.77
CA PRO A 630 3.32 -18.60 1.28
C PRO A 630 2.68 -19.35 2.46
N VAL A 631 1.42 -19.70 2.27
CA VAL A 631 0.54 -20.50 3.15
C VAL A 631 1.30 -21.44 4.09
N PRO A 632 0.92 -21.54 5.39
CA PRO A 632 1.58 -22.44 6.33
C PRO A 632 1.43 -23.91 5.90
N SER A 633 2.49 -24.45 5.31
CA SER A 633 2.84 -25.85 5.46
C SER A 633 3.80 -26.01 6.63
N GLN A 634 3.68 -27.12 7.35
CA GLN A 634 4.68 -27.55 8.34
C GLN A 634 6.01 -27.86 7.60
N HIS A 635 7.07 -28.26 8.32
CA HIS A 635 8.43 -28.51 7.80
C HIS A 635 9.31 -27.26 7.53
N ARG A 636 9.79 -26.62 8.60
CA ARG A 636 11.21 -26.17 8.58
C ARG A 636 12.09 -27.43 8.62
N LYS A 637 13.26 -27.39 7.95
CA LYS A 637 14.59 -27.79 8.50
C LYS A 637 15.72 -27.90 7.45
N LEU A 638 15.46 -27.97 6.14
CA LEU A 638 16.53 -28.02 5.13
C LEU A 638 17.21 -26.66 4.88
N THR A 639 18.51 -26.69 4.59
CA THR A 639 19.26 -25.52 4.08
C THR A 639 18.97 -25.29 2.59
N GLN A 640 19.17 -24.06 2.10
CA GLN A 640 18.89 -23.71 0.70
C GLN A 640 19.60 -24.64 -0.31
N ALA A 641 20.84 -25.04 -0.03
CA ALA A 641 21.61 -25.94 -0.90
C ALA A 641 21.03 -27.37 -0.96
N LYS A 642 20.44 -27.83 0.15
CA LYS A 642 19.76 -29.13 0.27
C LYS A 642 18.40 -29.10 -0.41
N PHE A 643 17.60 -28.08 -0.14
CA PHE A 643 16.31 -27.87 -0.79
C PHE A 643 16.43 -27.77 -2.32
N VAL A 644 17.39 -26.98 -2.83
CA VAL A 644 17.61 -26.89 -4.30
C VAL A 644 18.09 -28.21 -4.90
N ALA A 645 18.92 -29.00 -4.19
CA ALA A 645 19.31 -30.31 -4.67
C ALA A 645 18.13 -31.31 -4.69
N TRP A 646 17.27 -31.28 -3.68
CA TRP A 646 16.01 -32.03 -3.66
C TRP A 646 15.06 -31.59 -4.76
N GLN A 647 14.88 -30.28 -4.97
CA GLN A 647 14.01 -29.74 -6.01
C GLN A 647 14.48 -30.16 -7.41
N MET A 648 15.78 -29.99 -7.71
CA MET A 648 16.37 -30.43 -8.97
C MET A 648 16.25 -31.95 -9.20
N TRP A 649 16.24 -32.75 -8.13
CA TRP A 649 16.11 -34.20 -8.26
C TRP A 649 14.64 -34.62 -8.42
N HIS A 650 13.75 -34.08 -7.59
CA HIS A 650 12.36 -34.49 -7.46
C HIS A 650 11.42 -33.80 -8.48
N GLU A 651 11.55 -32.48 -8.66
CA GLU A 651 10.72 -31.69 -9.58
C GLU A 651 11.31 -31.67 -11.00
N ASP A 652 12.61 -31.34 -11.15
CA ASP A 652 13.25 -31.25 -12.47
C ASP A 652 13.69 -32.63 -13.04
N GLY A 653 13.56 -33.71 -12.26
CA GLY A 653 13.88 -35.08 -12.69
C GLY A 653 15.37 -35.34 -12.97
N LEU A 654 16.29 -34.51 -12.48
CA LEU A 654 17.72 -34.63 -12.76
C LEU A 654 18.37 -35.73 -11.90
N SER A 655 19.25 -36.52 -12.51
CA SER A 655 20.09 -37.52 -11.82
C SER A 655 21.12 -36.86 -10.90
N VAL A 656 21.50 -37.52 -9.79
CA VAL A 656 22.55 -37.07 -8.85
C VAL A 656 23.80 -36.48 -9.53
N GLN A 657 24.32 -37.14 -10.57
CA GLN A 657 25.49 -36.68 -11.34
C GLN A 657 25.30 -35.35 -12.08
N LYS A 658 24.10 -35.06 -12.58
CA LYS A 658 23.78 -33.78 -13.26
C LYS A 658 23.64 -32.64 -12.25
N ILE A 659 23.12 -32.93 -11.06
CA ILE A 659 22.98 -31.97 -9.96
C ILE A 659 24.37 -31.61 -9.40
N ALA A 660 25.25 -32.61 -9.28
CA ALA A 660 26.64 -32.45 -8.89
C ALA A 660 27.42 -31.52 -9.83
N ASN A 661 27.18 -31.63 -11.14
CA ASN A 661 27.86 -30.89 -12.20
C ASN A 661 27.02 -29.73 -12.81
N ASN A 662 26.07 -29.16 -12.06
CA ASN A 662 25.19 -28.11 -12.58
C ASN A 662 25.98 -26.84 -12.99
N PRO A 663 25.92 -26.41 -14.28
CA PRO A 663 26.66 -25.23 -14.78
C PRO A 663 26.22 -23.89 -14.16
N ALA A 664 25.09 -23.83 -13.44
CA ALA A 664 24.68 -22.66 -12.67
C ALA A 664 25.43 -22.50 -11.33
N ARG A 665 26.25 -23.49 -10.92
CA ARG A 665 27.12 -23.38 -9.73
C ARG A 665 28.51 -22.87 -10.11
N PRO A 666 29.17 -22.07 -9.24
CA PRO A 666 30.54 -21.60 -9.50
C PRO A 666 31.60 -22.72 -9.45
N SER A 667 31.28 -23.89 -8.90
CA SER A 667 32.10 -25.11 -8.97
C SER A 667 31.24 -26.38 -8.82
N PRO A 668 31.65 -27.52 -9.42
CA PRO A 668 31.01 -28.81 -9.19
C PRO A 668 31.15 -29.29 -7.75
N ILE A 669 30.17 -30.06 -7.26
CA ILE A 669 30.21 -30.74 -5.96
C ILE A 669 30.27 -32.26 -6.15
N LYS A 670 30.68 -33.00 -5.13
CA LYS A 670 30.72 -34.48 -5.19
C LYS A 670 29.31 -35.07 -5.20
N GLU A 671 29.11 -36.13 -5.97
CA GLU A 671 27.84 -36.89 -6.01
C GLU A 671 27.41 -37.39 -4.62
N GLN A 672 28.37 -37.76 -3.78
CA GLN A 672 28.15 -38.11 -2.36
C GLN A 672 27.46 -36.97 -1.58
N THR A 673 27.84 -35.71 -1.79
CA THR A 673 27.24 -34.56 -1.12
C THR A 673 25.81 -34.31 -1.58
N VAL A 674 25.51 -34.52 -2.86
CA VAL A 674 24.13 -34.48 -3.38
C VAL A 674 23.30 -35.62 -2.76
N THR A 675 23.88 -36.81 -2.66
CA THR A 675 23.23 -37.99 -2.06
C THR A 675 22.88 -37.74 -0.58
N GLU A 676 23.79 -37.14 0.18
CA GLU A 676 23.54 -36.73 1.57
C GLU A 676 22.43 -35.67 1.67
N TYR A 677 22.42 -34.68 0.77
CA TYR A 677 21.37 -33.65 0.74
C TYR A 677 19.97 -34.23 0.50
N LEU A 678 19.86 -35.29 -0.32
CA LEU A 678 18.60 -35.99 -0.58
C LEU A 678 18.16 -36.86 0.61
N LEU A 679 19.09 -37.57 1.25
CA LEU A 679 18.79 -38.36 2.46
C LEU A 679 18.34 -37.49 3.63
N GLU A 680 18.98 -36.34 3.83
CA GLU A 680 18.53 -35.35 4.82
C GLU A 680 17.15 -34.77 4.46
N ALA A 681 16.86 -34.54 3.17
CA ALA A 681 15.54 -34.08 2.73
C ALA A 681 14.42 -35.07 3.10
N ALA A 682 14.63 -36.36 2.86
CA ALA A 682 13.72 -37.42 3.29
C ALA A 682 13.51 -37.42 4.82
N GLN A 683 14.59 -37.31 5.60
CA GLN A 683 14.52 -37.32 7.07
C GLN A 683 13.74 -36.12 7.64
N GLU A 684 13.69 -35.00 6.92
CA GLU A 684 12.88 -33.83 7.32
C GLU A 684 11.45 -33.83 6.75
N GLY A 685 11.04 -34.94 6.12
CA GLY A 685 9.67 -35.18 5.67
C GLY A 685 9.37 -34.71 4.24
N PHE A 686 10.39 -34.39 3.44
CA PHE A 686 10.19 -34.07 2.02
C PHE A 686 9.90 -35.35 1.22
N ALA A 687 8.96 -35.27 0.27
CA ALA A 687 8.58 -36.41 -0.55
C ALA A 687 9.77 -36.93 -1.36
N MET A 688 9.96 -38.25 -1.37
CA MET A 688 11.12 -38.88 -2.00
C MET A 688 10.72 -40.20 -2.64
N ASP A 689 11.03 -40.36 -3.93
CA ASP A 689 10.87 -41.65 -4.62
C ASP A 689 12.04 -42.56 -4.23
N TRP A 690 11.83 -43.33 -3.17
CA TRP A 690 12.80 -44.31 -2.69
C TRP A 690 13.12 -45.40 -3.72
N THR A 691 12.22 -45.71 -4.67
CA THR A 691 12.50 -46.69 -5.73
C THR A 691 13.58 -46.14 -6.65
N ARG A 692 13.37 -44.93 -7.17
CA ARG A 692 14.34 -44.24 -8.03
C ARG A 692 15.66 -43.98 -7.31
N PHE A 693 15.61 -43.56 -6.04
CA PHE A 693 16.82 -43.26 -5.30
C PHE A 693 17.64 -44.51 -4.97
N CYS A 694 17.02 -45.63 -4.59
CA CYS A 694 17.74 -46.88 -4.38
C CYS A 694 18.41 -47.37 -5.67
N ALA A 695 17.77 -47.16 -6.82
CA ALA A 695 18.36 -47.46 -8.13
C ALA A 695 19.54 -46.51 -8.48
N GLU A 696 19.45 -45.20 -8.23
CA GLU A 696 20.56 -44.26 -8.43
C GLU A 696 21.75 -44.50 -7.48
N VAL A 697 21.50 -45.03 -6.28
CA VAL A 697 22.55 -45.38 -5.29
C VAL A 697 23.10 -46.81 -5.46
N GLY A 698 22.38 -47.70 -6.16
CA GLY A 698 22.78 -49.09 -6.38
C GLY A 698 22.48 -50.05 -5.20
N LEU A 699 21.51 -49.71 -4.34
CA LEU A 699 21.18 -50.51 -3.15
C LEU A 699 20.31 -51.72 -3.51
N THR A 700 20.81 -52.94 -3.30
CA THR A 700 20.06 -54.19 -3.50
C THR A 700 19.41 -54.71 -2.20
N LEU A 701 18.46 -55.65 -2.32
CA LEU A 701 17.82 -56.31 -1.17
C LEU A 701 18.81 -57.15 -0.34
N GLU A 702 19.78 -57.80 -0.98
CA GLU A 702 20.82 -58.57 -0.30
C GLU A 702 21.67 -57.64 0.58
N MET A 703 22.12 -56.52 0.02
CA MET A 703 22.86 -55.49 0.76
C MET A 703 22.03 -54.90 1.90
N PHE A 704 20.73 -54.67 1.70
CA PHE A 704 19.83 -54.20 2.76
C PHE A 704 19.69 -55.22 3.90
N SER A 705 19.57 -56.52 3.56
CA SER A 705 19.51 -57.62 4.52
C SER A 705 20.79 -57.71 5.35
N ASP A 706 21.95 -57.65 4.70
CA ASP A 706 23.27 -57.69 5.34
C ASP A 706 23.47 -56.50 6.29
N ILE A 707 23.15 -55.28 5.83
CA ILE A 707 23.22 -54.06 6.66
C ILE A 707 22.34 -54.18 7.90
N LYS A 708 21.11 -54.72 7.75
CA LYS A 708 20.20 -54.94 8.88
C LYS A 708 20.74 -55.99 9.86
N GLY A 709 21.35 -57.07 9.35
CA GLY A 709 22.03 -58.08 10.16
C GLY A 709 23.22 -57.51 10.95
N ALA A 710 24.06 -56.70 10.29
CA ALA A 710 25.18 -56.03 10.93
C ALA A 710 24.73 -55.04 12.02
N ILE A 711 23.67 -54.25 11.79
CA ILE A 711 23.10 -53.34 12.80
C ILE A 711 22.61 -54.11 14.04
N LEU A 712 21.89 -55.23 13.85
CA LEU A 712 21.43 -56.08 14.95
C LEU A 712 22.58 -56.70 15.74
N LYS A 713 23.66 -57.10 15.07
CA LYS A 713 24.87 -57.69 15.69
C LYS A 713 25.71 -56.65 16.46
N VAL A 714 25.77 -55.41 15.97
CA VAL A 714 26.52 -54.30 16.60
C VAL A 714 25.73 -53.64 17.73
N GLY A 715 24.39 -53.64 17.67
CA GLY A 715 23.52 -53.10 18.73
C GLY A 715 23.54 -51.57 18.89
N SER A 716 24.18 -50.85 17.97
CA SER A 716 24.27 -49.37 17.98
C SER A 716 24.25 -48.82 16.57
N THR A 717 23.46 -47.77 16.34
CA THR A 717 23.34 -47.04 15.07
C THR A 717 24.11 -45.73 15.03
N GLU A 718 24.67 -45.29 16.16
CA GLU A 718 25.37 -43.98 16.28
C GLU A 718 26.73 -43.94 15.58
N LYS A 719 27.39 -45.10 15.42
CA LYS A 719 28.74 -45.21 14.85
C LYS A 719 28.72 -46.12 13.63
N LEU A 720 28.96 -45.55 12.45
CA LEU A 720 28.93 -46.28 11.18
C LEU A 720 30.13 -47.23 10.97
N LYS A 721 31.29 -46.96 11.59
CA LYS A 721 32.51 -47.75 11.38
C LYS A 721 32.39 -49.20 11.91
N PRO A 722 31.88 -49.46 13.13
CA PRO A 722 31.57 -50.82 13.58
C PRO A 722 30.62 -51.58 12.65
N ILE A 723 29.57 -50.93 12.14
CA ILE A 723 28.62 -51.54 11.19
C ILE A 723 29.35 -51.91 9.89
N LYS A 724 30.18 -51.00 9.34
CA LYS A 724 30.92 -51.25 8.10
C LYS A 724 31.94 -52.40 8.20
N ASN A 725 32.54 -52.62 9.37
CA ASN A 725 33.50 -53.70 9.60
C ASN A 725 32.87 -55.11 9.49
N GLU A 726 31.55 -55.23 9.69
CA GLU A 726 30.80 -56.49 9.61
C GLU A 726 30.22 -56.76 8.20
N LEU A 727 30.52 -55.92 7.21
CA LEU A 727 29.91 -55.91 5.88
C LEU A 727 30.95 -56.05 4.76
N SER A 728 30.59 -56.78 3.69
CA SER A 728 31.44 -57.00 2.50
C SER A 728 31.98 -55.71 1.89
N GLU A 729 33.12 -55.77 1.19
CA GLU A 729 33.76 -54.58 0.61
C GLU A 729 32.84 -53.80 -0.34
N ASP A 730 31.93 -54.50 -1.04
CA ASP A 730 30.93 -53.93 -1.96
C ASP A 730 29.94 -52.97 -1.27
N ILE A 731 29.71 -53.14 0.04
CA ILE A 731 28.79 -52.31 0.81
C ILE A 731 29.52 -51.08 1.36
N ASN A 732 29.47 -49.97 0.61
CA ASN A 732 29.99 -48.66 1.03
C ASN A 732 29.12 -47.94 2.10
N TYR A 733 29.64 -46.84 2.66
CA TYR A 733 28.94 -46.04 3.69
C TYR A 733 27.65 -45.37 3.20
N THR A 734 27.49 -45.12 1.91
CA THR A 734 26.27 -44.53 1.33
C THR A 734 25.10 -45.52 1.46
N HIS A 735 25.33 -46.80 1.16
CA HIS A 735 24.32 -47.86 1.35
C HIS A 735 23.84 -47.94 2.80
N ILE A 736 24.77 -47.88 3.77
CA ILE A 736 24.46 -47.89 5.21
C ILE A 736 23.62 -46.67 5.60
N LYS A 737 24.00 -45.47 5.14
CA LYS A 737 23.23 -44.22 5.39
C LYS A 737 21.83 -44.29 4.79
N THR A 738 21.68 -44.81 3.56
CA THR A 738 20.37 -44.98 2.92
C THR A 738 19.47 -45.93 3.70
N CYS A 739 19.97 -47.08 4.14
CA CYS A 739 19.19 -48.03 4.95
C CYS A 739 18.71 -47.42 6.28
N LEU A 740 19.59 -46.67 6.97
CA LEU A 740 19.24 -45.98 8.21
C LEU A 740 18.20 -44.86 7.97
N ALA A 741 18.31 -44.11 6.87
CA ALA A 741 17.32 -43.09 6.51
C ALA A 741 15.96 -43.69 6.16
N MET A 742 15.91 -44.77 5.37
CA MET A 742 14.68 -45.50 5.06
C MET A 742 13.99 -46.00 6.34
N HIS A 743 14.75 -46.59 7.27
CA HIS A 743 14.23 -47.03 8.56
C HIS A 743 13.65 -45.86 9.38
N ASN A 744 14.37 -44.75 9.48
CA ASN A 744 13.90 -43.56 10.22
C ASN A 744 12.66 -42.92 9.57
N CYS A 745 12.49 -43.06 8.26
CA CYS A 745 11.31 -42.59 7.53
C CYS A 745 10.16 -43.63 7.48
N GLY A 746 10.30 -44.79 8.13
CA GLY A 746 9.27 -45.83 8.18
C GLY A 746 9.05 -46.61 6.86
N ILE A 747 10.03 -46.62 5.96
CA ILE A 747 9.92 -47.22 4.62
C ILE A 747 10.25 -48.72 4.65
N THR A 748 9.42 -49.55 4.00
CA THR A 748 9.65 -51.00 3.92
C THR A 748 10.67 -51.38 2.83
N PRO A 749 11.36 -52.54 2.93
CA PRO A 749 12.35 -52.96 1.95
C PRO A 749 11.75 -53.30 0.57
N GLU A 750 10.43 -53.53 0.52
CA GLU A 750 9.68 -53.88 -0.68
C GLU A 750 9.79 -52.80 -1.77
N VAL A 751 10.06 -51.55 -1.40
CA VAL A 751 10.29 -50.43 -2.34
C VAL A 751 11.57 -50.60 -3.18
N VAL A 752 12.48 -51.49 -2.77
CA VAL A 752 13.66 -51.86 -3.58
C VAL A 752 13.29 -52.78 -4.75
N LEU A 753 12.15 -53.50 -4.69
CA LEU A 753 11.69 -54.40 -5.77
C LEU A 753 11.06 -53.66 -6.95
N SER A 754 10.39 -52.53 -6.71
CA SER A 754 9.56 -51.83 -7.69
C SER A 754 10.34 -51.22 -8.87
N GLY A 755 11.66 -51.14 -8.80
CA GLY A 755 12.51 -50.61 -9.87
C GLY A 755 12.63 -51.50 -11.12
N SER A 756 11.95 -52.65 -11.17
CA SER A 756 12.19 -53.70 -12.17
C SER A 756 10.96 -54.15 -12.99
N LYS A 757 10.06 -53.22 -13.36
CA LYS A 757 9.10 -53.38 -14.49
C LYS A 757 8.42 -52.06 -14.86
N ALA A 758 8.34 -51.76 -16.16
CA ALA A 758 7.60 -50.61 -16.69
C ALA A 758 6.47 -51.07 -17.62
N SER A 759 5.22 -50.69 -17.30
CA SER A 759 4.14 -50.32 -18.25
C SER A 759 2.76 -50.24 -17.57
N GLY A 760 2.03 -49.14 -17.76
CA GLY A 760 0.57 -49.10 -17.58
C GLY A 760 0.02 -48.38 -16.33
N LEU A 761 -0.71 -47.29 -16.57
CA LEU A 761 -1.71 -46.70 -15.66
C LEU A 761 -2.87 -47.72 -15.45
N PRO A 762 -3.58 -47.73 -14.29
CA PRO A 762 -4.51 -46.63 -13.97
C PRO A 762 -4.68 -46.26 -12.47
N LYS A 763 -5.66 -45.37 -12.26
CA LYS A 763 -6.00 -44.62 -11.04
C LYS A 763 -6.49 -45.48 -9.84
N SER A 764 -6.43 -44.82 -8.68
CA SER A 764 -7.38 -44.89 -7.54
C SER A 764 -7.57 -46.20 -6.79
N SER A 765 -6.91 -46.26 -5.62
CA SER A 765 -7.51 -46.42 -4.26
C SER A 765 -8.35 -47.67 -3.90
N LEU A 766 -8.29 -48.00 -2.58
CA LEU A 766 -9.04 -49.02 -1.80
C LEU A 766 -8.18 -50.29 -1.48
N ASN A 767 -8.23 -50.95 -0.31
CA ASN A 767 -9.18 -51.02 0.83
C ASN A 767 -8.37 -51.09 2.17
N ALA A 768 -8.83 -50.69 3.36
CA ALA A 768 -10.07 -50.95 4.12
C ALA A 768 -10.18 -52.36 4.77
N CYS A 769 -10.27 -52.39 6.11
CA CYS A 769 -10.80 -53.46 6.99
C CYS A 769 -11.02 -52.81 8.38
N CYS A 770 -12.01 -53.13 9.24
CA CYS A 770 -12.91 -54.28 9.37
C CYS A 770 -14.39 -53.79 9.40
N LYS A 771 -15.32 -54.40 8.64
CA LYS A 771 -16.15 -55.58 8.96
C LYS A 771 -17.08 -55.44 10.18
N GLU A 772 -18.39 -55.38 9.91
CA GLU A 772 -19.36 -56.40 10.34
C GLU A 772 -20.63 -56.38 9.44
N THR A 773 -21.38 -57.49 9.43
CA THR A 773 -22.52 -57.87 8.56
C THR A 773 -23.54 -58.64 9.43
N PRO A 774 -24.84 -58.88 9.07
CA PRO A 774 -25.35 -59.09 7.70
C PRO A 774 -26.81 -58.63 7.36
N CYS A 775 -27.15 -58.71 6.06
CA CYS A 775 -28.47 -58.99 5.42
C CYS A 775 -29.76 -58.20 5.83
N GLU A 776 -30.78 -58.01 4.99
CA GLU A 776 -31.17 -58.71 3.74
C GLU A 776 -31.93 -57.81 2.74
N VAL A 777 -32.28 -58.37 1.57
CA VAL A 777 -32.70 -57.71 0.32
C VAL A 777 -34.21 -57.41 0.23
N LYS A 778 -34.61 -56.30 -0.43
CA LYS A 778 -35.73 -56.29 -1.40
C LYS A 778 -35.75 -55.13 -2.41
N THR A 779 -36.04 -55.51 -3.65
CA THR A 779 -36.10 -54.79 -4.94
C THR A 779 -37.32 -53.87 -5.14
N THR A 780 -37.24 -52.84 -6.01
CA THR A 780 -37.84 -52.84 -7.39
C THR A 780 -37.66 -51.54 -8.20
N ASN A 781 -37.27 -51.69 -9.48
CA ASN A 781 -37.70 -51.02 -10.74
C ASN A 781 -37.72 -49.47 -10.91
N GLN A 782 -36.98 -48.91 -11.89
CA GLN A 782 -37.40 -48.44 -13.25
C GLN A 782 -38.18 -47.09 -13.23
N ASN A 783 -37.95 -46.08 -14.10
CA ASN A 783 -37.60 -46.10 -15.52
C ASN A 783 -37.05 -44.74 -16.07
N LEU A 784 -36.28 -44.83 -17.16
CA LEU A 784 -36.17 -43.92 -18.33
C LEU A 784 -35.65 -42.45 -18.25
N VAL A 785 -34.86 -42.16 -19.30
CA VAL A 785 -34.07 -40.99 -19.78
C VAL A 785 -34.77 -40.50 -21.10
N PRO A 786 -34.55 -39.31 -21.74
CA PRO A 786 -33.40 -38.37 -21.74
C PRO A 786 -33.68 -36.84 -21.68
N CYS A 787 -32.59 -36.07 -21.70
CA CYS A 787 -32.52 -34.64 -22.07
C CYS A 787 -32.72 -34.40 -23.59
N LEU A 788 -33.12 -33.19 -23.99
CA LEU A 788 -32.79 -32.58 -25.30
C LEU A 788 -32.67 -31.05 -25.20
N GLU A 789 -32.07 -30.45 -26.23
CA GLU A 789 -31.69 -29.03 -26.36
C GLU A 789 -32.78 -28.18 -27.08
N GLU A 790 -32.37 -27.08 -27.74
CA GLU A 790 -33.14 -26.13 -28.58
C GLU A 790 -33.97 -25.09 -27.80
N ASN A 791 -34.25 -23.87 -28.28
CA ASN A 791 -33.62 -22.85 -29.16
C ASN A 791 -34.70 -21.74 -29.33
N GLU A 792 -34.33 -20.56 -29.84
CA GLU A 792 -35.28 -19.59 -30.46
C GLU A 792 -36.34 -18.94 -29.52
N GLU A 793 -36.99 -17.79 -29.80
CA GLU A 793 -36.91 -16.85 -30.92
C GLU A 793 -37.32 -15.42 -30.51
N THR A 794 -37.07 -14.44 -31.39
CA THR A 794 -37.60 -13.06 -31.31
C THR A 794 -38.89 -12.90 -32.12
N ALA A 795 -39.92 -12.24 -31.57
CA ALA A 795 -41.10 -11.79 -32.33
C ALA A 795 -41.64 -10.43 -31.83
N SER A 796 -42.35 -9.70 -32.69
CA SER A 796 -42.65 -8.27 -32.56
C SER A 796 -44.07 -7.88 -33.01
N LEU A 797 -44.43 -6.59 -32.78
CA LEU A 797 -45.62 -5.83 -33.28
C LEU A 797 -46.94 -5.95 -32.47
N PRO A 798 -47.89 -4.98 -32.59
CA PRO A 798 -47.94 -3.79 -33.47
C PRO A 798 -48.20 -2.40 -32.79
N PHE A 799 -48.26 -1.38 -33.66
CA PHE A 799 -48.47 0.07 -33.49
C PHE A 799 -49.74 0.56 -32.75
N ASN A 800 -49.66 1.80 -32.25
CA ASN A 800 -50.58 2.87 -32.68
C ASN A 800 -49.99 4.29 -32.44
N GLU A 801 -50.19 5.19 -33.40
CA GLU A 801 -49.82 6.62 -33.36
C GLU A 801 -50.95 7.47 -32.76
N PHE A 802 -50.68 8.71 -32.30
CA PHE A 802 -51.57 9.87 -32.52
C PHE A 802 -50.91 11.24 -32.19
N GLN A 803 -50.61 11.98 -33.25
CA GLN A 803 -50.65 13.45 -33.48
C GLN A 803 -50.17 14.52 -32.46
N GLU A 804 -49.43 15.48 -33.01
CA GLU A 804 -49.16 16.82 -32.48
C GLU A 804 -50.36 17.78 -32.63
N ALA A 805 -50.43 18.82 -31.78
CA ALA A 805 -51.24 20.02 -32.00
C ALA A 805 -50.62 21.24 -31.27
N GLU A 806 -50.75 22.44 -31.86
CA GLU A 806 -50.00 23.65 -31.48
C GLU A 806 -50.73 24.66 -30.55
N LEU A 807 -49.93 25.46 -29.82
CA LEU A 807 -50.16 26.88 -29.42
C LEU A 807 -51.30 27.19 -28.40
N PRO A 808 -51.37 28.40 -27.77
CA PRO A 808 -50.62 29.64 -28.04
C PRO A 808 -49.93 30.37 -26.84
N LEU A 809 -49.14 31.39 -27.19
CA LEU A 809 -48.60 32.44 -26.31
C LEU A 809 -49.67 33.47 -25.88
N ILE A 810 -49.66 33.95 -24.63
CA ILE A 810 -50.22 35.25 -24.21
C ILE A 810 -49.27 35.93 -23.20
N HIS A 811 -49.30 37.26 -23.21
CA HIS A 811 -48.37 38.22 -22.58
C HIS A 811 -48.78 38.68 -21.15
N ASP A 812 -47.86 39.41 -20.51
CA ASP A 812 -48.05 40.60 -19.64
C ASP A 812 -48.06 40.59 -18.08
N THR A 813 -47.12 41.42 -17.59
CA THR A 813 -47.16 42.42 -16.48
C THR A 813 -46.98 42.05 -15.00
N ASP A 814 -45.89 42.63 -14.46
CA ASP A 814 -45.72 43.38 -13.20
C ASP A 814 -46.42 42.96 -11.89
N LEU A 815 -45.63 42.85 -10.80
CA LEU A 815 -45.53 43.92 -9.79
C LEU A 815 -44.46 43.68 -8.71
N LEU A 816 -43.76 44.76 -8.32
CA LEU A 816 -42.79 44.82 -7.21
C LEU A 816 -43.48 44.80 -5.82
N PRO A 817 -42.70 44.60 -4.74
CA PRO A 817 -42.54 45.74 -3.83
C PRO A 817 -41.10 46.08 -3.39
N LYS A 818 -40.93 47.33 -2.94
CA LYS A 818 -39.66 48.05 -2.72
C LYS A 818 -39.22 48.08 -1.24
N LYS A 819 -37.92 48.30 -1.00
CA LYS A 819 -37.33 49.32 -0.08
C LYS A 819 -35.79 49.32 -0.24
N ARG A 820 -35.17 50.31 -0.91
CA ARG A 820 -34.80 51.69 -0.48
C ARG A 820 -33.47 51.80 0.29
N GLN A 821 -32.45 52.39 -0.34
CA GLN A 821 -31.75 53.55 0.23
C GLN A 821 -31.10 54.47 -0.84
N LYS A 822 -30.79 55.71 -0.42
CA LYS A 822 -30.41 56.91 -1.22
C LYS A 822 -29.67 57.89 -0.29
N VAL A 823 -28.79 58.81 -0.74
CA VAL A 823 -28.20 59.06 -2.08
C VAL A 823 -26.88 59.83 -1.91
N SER A 824 -25.92 59.68 -2.83
CA SER A 824 -24.94 60.75 -3.12
C SER A 824 -24.10 60.47 -4.37
N GLU A 825 -24.21 61.33 -5.38
CA GLU A 825 -23.09 61.58 -6.30
C GLU A 825 -21.97 62.32 -5.54
N PRO A 826 -20.72 62.10 -5.92
CA PRO A 826 -19.79 63.21 -6.02
C PRO A 826 -19.11 63.28 -7.40
N GLU A 827 -19.16 64.47 -7.98
CA GLU A 827 -18.11 65.14 -8.74
C GLU A 827 -17.43 64.44 -9.94
N LYS A 828 -17.50 65.11 -11.09
CA LYS A 828 -16.63 64.86 -12.24
C LYS A 828 -15.15 64.96 -11.84
N ARG A 829 -14.44 63.84 -11.78
CA ARG A 829 -12.98 63.77 -11.99
C ARG A 829 -12.68 63.16 -13.35
N GLY A 830 -11.54 63.54 -13.93
CA GLY A 830 -11.21 63.28 -15.33
C GLY A 830 -11.18 61.80 -15.69
N THR A 831 -11.44 61.52 -16.96
CA THR A 831 -11.26 60.22 -17.60
C THR A 831 -9.80 59.79 -17.54
N MET A 832 -9.42 59.08 -16.47
CA MET A 832 -8.26 58.19 -16.52
C MET A 832 -8.71 56.89 -17.18
N GLU A 833 -8.10 56.59 -18.32
CA GLU A 833 -8.21 55.28 -18.96
C GLU A 833 -7.60 54.24 -18.00
N LEU A 834 -8.43 53.32 -17.53
CA LEU A 834 -8.01 52.25 -16.62
C LEU A 834 -7.46 51.09 -17.46
N ASN A 835 -6.20 50.74 -17.22
CA ASN A 835 -5.55 49.60 -17.86
C ASN A 835 -5.87 48.31 -17.11
N ALA A 836 -6.14 47.24 -17.85
CA ALA A 836 -6.35 45.90 -17.29
C ALA A 836 -5.02 45.25 -16.89
N THR A 837 -4.96 44.75 -15.66
CA THR A 837 -3.98 43.78 -15.18
C THR A 837 -4.73 42.69 -14.41
N GLU A 838 -4.10 41.54 -14.18
CA GLU A 838 -4.71 40.44 -13.42
C GLU A 838 -5.18 40.93 -12.04
N ASP A 839 -4.29 41.62 -11.31
CA ASP A 839 -4.61 42.24 -10.02
C ASP A 839 -5.74 43.27 -10.11
N SER A 840 -5.81 44.11 -11.15
CA SER A 840 -6.83 45.16 -11.25
C SER A 840 -8.23 44.58 -11.56
N ILE A 841 -8.31 43.56 -12.42
CA ILE A 841 -9.57 42.84 -12.68
C ILE A 841 -10.05 42.13 -11.41
N LEU A 842 -9.15 41.42 -10.71
CA LEU A 842 -9.50 40.70 -9.49
C LEU A 842 -9.91 41.64 -8.35
N ASP A 843 -9.21 42.77 -8.15
CA ASP A 843 -9.56 43.72 -7.10
C ASP A 843 -10.88 44.46 -7.41
N TRP A 844 -11.15 44.76 -8.68
CA TRP A 844 -12.43 45.32 -9.10
C TRP A 844 -13.59 44.36 -8.85
N LEU A 845 -13.45 43.09 -9.25
CA LEU A 845 -14.48 42.06 -9.08
C LEU A 845 -14.86 41.79 -7.61
N LYS A 846 -14.00 42.08 -6.63
CA LYS A 846 -14.34 41.93 -5.19
C LYS A 846 -15.55 42.76 -4.76
N ASN A 847 -15.86 43.83 -5.49
CA ASN A 847 -16.91 44.78 -5.17
C ASN A 847 -18.28 44.40 -5.76
N TYR A 848 -18.39 43.27 -6.48
CA TYR A 848 -19.59 42.88 -7.22
C TYR A 848 -19.93 41.40 -7.02
N GLU A 849 -21.21 41.08 -6.86
CA GLU A 849 -21.67 39.68 -6.81
C GLU A 849 -21.59 38.95 -8.16
N GLY A 850 -21.23 39.64 -9.25
CA GLY A 850 -20.97 39.07 -10.58
C GLY A 850 -21.09 40.11 -11.68
N VAL A 851 -20.22 40.01 -12.70
CA VAL A 851 -20.06 41.06 -13.73
C VAL A 851 -19.98 40.43 -15.13
N THR A 852 -20.56 41.07 -16.16
CA THR A 852 -20.49 40.55 -17.54
C THR A 852 -19.15 40.91 -18.19
N LEU A 853 -18.74 40.18 -19.24
CA LEU A 853 -17.51 40.51 -19.99
C LEU A 853 -17.57 41.93 -20.57
N SER A 854 -18.72 42.36 -21.09
CA SER A 854 -18.93 43.72 -21.60
C SER A 854 -18.76 44.80 -20.53
N ASP A 855 -19.11 44.52 -19.27
CA ASP A 855 -18.91 45.48 -18.18
C ASP A 855 -17.43 45.54 -17.77
N ILE A 856 -16.70 44.42 -17.79
CA ILE A 856 -15.25 44.38 -17.55
C ILE A 856 -14.51 45.18 -18.63
N VAL A 857 -14.77 44.90 -19.91
CA VAL A 857 -14.17 45.61 -21.06
C VAL A 857 -14.49 47.12 -20.99
N LYS A 858 -15.71 47.49 -20.63
CA LYS A 858 -16.14 48.89 -20.50
C LYS A 858 -15.51 49.60 -19.29
N HIS A 859 -15.16 48.88 -18.23
CA HIS A 859 -14.47 49.45 -17.07
C HIS A 859 -12.98 49.68 -17.35
N PHE A 860 -12.31 48.70 -18.00
CA PHE A 860 -10.90 48.78 -18.37
C PHE A 860 -10.70 49.33 -19.80
N SER A 861 -11.34 50.46 -20.10
CA SER A 861 -11.34 51.06 -21.43
C SER A 861 -9.99 51.61 -21.91
N GLY A 862 -8.94 51.53 -21.09
CA GLY A 862 -7.55 51.82 -21.48
C GLY A 862 -6.81 50.63 -22.10
N SER A 863 -7.45 49.47 -22.22
CA SER A 863 -6.87 48.25 -22.78
C SER A 863 -7.71 47.70 -23.92
N GLU A 864 -7.07 47.08 -24.91
CA GLU A 864 -7.79 46.49 -26.05
C GLU A 864 -8.75 45.39 -25.59
N GLU A 865 -9.97 45.37 -26.14
CA GLU A 865 -11.02 44.40 -25.78
C GLU A 865 -10.54 42.94 -25.86
N GLN A 866 -9.74 42.61 -26.87
CA GLN A 866 -9.14 41.28 -27.01
C GLN A 866 -8.19 40.96 -25.85
N PHE A 867 -7.33 41.91 -25.45
CA PHE A 867 -6.41 41.73 -24.33
C PHE A 867 -7.15 41.55 -23.00
N VAL A 868 -8.21 42.34 -22.75
CA VAL A 868 -9.06 42.19 -21.56
C VAL A 868 -9.77 40.83 -21.56
N SER A 869 -10.28 40.38 -22.71
CA SER A 869 -10.90 39.06 -22.86
C SER A 869 -9.92 37.92 -22.61
N ASP A 870 -8.70 38.02 -23.17
CA ASP A 870 -7.64 37.02 -22.98
C ASP A 870 -7.22 36.94 -21.49
N LEU A 871 -7.12 38.07 -20.80
CA LEU A 871 -6.82 38.13 -19.36
C LEU A 871 -7.93 37.52 -18.51
N VAL A 872 -9.20 37.79 -18.84
CA VAL A 872 -10.36 37.17 -18.17
C VAL A 872 -10.40 35.66 -18.41
N ASN A 873 -10.10 35.20 -19.62
CA ASN A 873 -10.01 33.77 -19.94
C ASN A 873 -8.83 33.08 -19.23
N GLN A 874 -7.70 33.78 -19.06
CA GLN A 874 -6.56 33.30 -18.27
C GLN A 874 -6.93 33.18 -16.78
N LEU A 875 -7.55 34.21 -16.19
CA LEU A 875 -8.01 34.18 -14.79
C LEU A 875 -9.07 33.10 -14.54
N GLU A 876 -9.93 32.79 -15.53
CA GLU A 876 -10.86 31.66 -15.48
C GLU A 876 -10.13 30.31 -15.57
N GLY A 877 -9.14 30.18 -16.46
CA GLY A 877 -8.29 28.99 -16.58
C GLY A 877 -7.37 28.73 -15.38
N GLU A 878 -7.00 29.78 -14.65
CA GLU A 878 -6.23 29.73 -13.40
C GLU A 878 -7.11 29.62 -12.14
N PHE A 879 -8.44 29.49 -12.31
CA PHE A 879 -9.45 29.33 -11.24
C PHE A 879 -9.52 30.50 -10.23
N PHE A 880 -9.07 31.70 -10.58
CA PHE A 880 -9.28 32.89 -9.74
C PHE A 880 -10.71 33.43 -9.88
N ILE A 881 -11.33 33.24 -11.04
CA ILE A 881 -12.72 33.58 -11.32
C ILE A 881 -13.44 32.39 -11.97
N TYR A 882 -14.77 32.39 -11.92
CA TYR A 882 -15.62 31.43 -12.62
C TYR A 882 -16.79 32.12 -13.30
N LYS A 883 -17.22 31.58 -14.45
CA LYS A 883 -18.40 32.05 -15.18
C LYS A 883 -19.64 31.24 -14.80
N LYS A 884 -20.71 31.93 -14.39
CA LYS A 884 -22.03 31.33 -14.14
C LYS A 884 -23.11 32.23 -14.72
N ASN A 885 -23.98 31.71 -15.57
CA ASN A 885 -25.06 32.46 -16.24
C ASN A 885 -24.54 33.75 -16.95
N ASN A 886 -23.42 33.64 -17.68
CA ASN A 886 -22.72 34.74 -18.37
C ASN A 886 -22.19 35.90 -17.49
N VAL A 887 -22.20 35.77 -16.16
CA VAL A 887 -21.43 36.65 -15.26
C VAL A 887 -20.21 35.95 -14.69
N TYR A 888 -19.09 36.66 -14.68
CA TYR A 888 -17.85 36.29 -14.03
C TYR A 888 -17.91 36.68 -12.55
N LYS A 889 -17.44 35.80 -11.68
CA LYS A 889 -17.42 35.94 -10.22
C LYS A 889 -16.05 35.48 -9.69
N LEU A 890 -15.57 36.09 -8.62
CA LEU A 890 -14.45 35.52 -7.85
C LEU A 890 -14.86 34.18 -7.22
N MET A 891 -13.92 33.23 -7.15
CA MET A 891 -14.07 31.95 -6.43
C MET A 891 -14.14 32.12 -4.91
#